data_AF-A0A7V2IB80-F1
#
_entry.id   AF-A0A7V2IB80-F1
#
_cell.length_a   1.000
_cell.length_b   1.000
_cell.length_c   1.000
_cell.angle_alpha   90.00
_cell.angle_beta   90.00
_cell.angle_gamma   90.00
#
_symmetry.space_group_name_H-M   'P 1'
#
loop_
_entity.id
_entity.type
_entity.pdbx_description
1 polymer ?
#
loop_
_entity_poly.entity_id
_entity_poly.type
_entity_poly.pdbx_seq_one_letter_code
_entity_poly.pdbx_strand_id
1 'polypeptide(L)'
;MPHARPPGDARPLRRRVPAGPGAVRAGGVHGGGGRAAGRRLPVRAEHGARALPLARRHAHAARGGARGARAAPRGRDPPGGRRAPGHRRRRPRPRDLAPGRAPRLRAAHRRRRAGHRVRAVRQARGVGGELPDARRRGPDLEDPRVQGLRRARRAAARRRGDGALSAVTGPAAPPGAPAILARFPRERQWLLPALRALQEAFGWLPEAALAAAAAHLRVPASEVYGVATHYPELRLRPRGRRHVRVCTGVACALLGGRALLDALAARLGAEADLEDLAEASPGAPSPAAALAALVEAARERARRRPALRLLVGAGTCGRAVGARAVHAALAAEAARRGLAVEVVDGACSGACWAAPAVEVQRPGWPRVLLERVAPTDAARLLAALEAGDVAGFRGVVWAERAWGDLMPAATHPFWRGQTRVLLARAGTLDPASLDDALLGGSYRALAAALAAPPEAVVEAVRAAGLLGRGGACFPAALKWAACRAGAAPRYLVMNGEEGEPGIFKDRHLLEADPHLVLEGVLLAAYAAGAERAILYVHGEADLAAARLARAVHDARAAGLVGPRVLGSGFGCVVELRRGAGGFVLGEETALLESVEGRRAQPRPRPPFPAEAGLWGRPTVVNNVETLAAVPGIVAAEAPRETKLFGLSGPLRRPGLVEVGPGATLAGLLEALGGGTPDGRALVAAVVGGPSGTLVPAARFAVPMAPRGEVSPGTGGVVAVPAGAALREVVRTLLAFNAAESCGKCTPCREGLPRLLALLDELGAPEAEAAARRLGETIHLASLCGLGQAAPLAVLRALDDFGPALRGAPA
;
A
#
# COMPACT_ATOMS: atom_id res chain seq x y z
N MET A 1 72.44 -24.08 -9.56
CA MET A 1 73.20 -23.00 -8.92
C MET A 1 72.82 -21.67 -9.56
N PRO A 2 72.67 -20.58 -8.78
CA PRO A 2 72.64 -20.55 -7.32
C PRO A 2 71.22 -20.28 -6.80
N HIS A 3 70.55 -21.25 -6.15
CA HIS A 3 70.74 -21.84 -4.80
C HIS A 3 70.11 -21.00 -3.68
N ALA A 4 69.35 -21.55 -2.73
CA ALA A 4 68.92 -22.93 -2.40
C ALA A 4 67.59 -22.79 -1.60
N ARG A 5 66.48 -23.48 -1.86
CA ARG A 5 66.05 -24.88 -1.59
C ARG A 5 66.12 -25.42 -0.13
N PRO A 6 65.13 -26.27 0.28
CA PRO A 6 64.67 -26.65 1.64
C PRO A 6 65.04 -28.15 1.92
N PRO A 7 64.21 -29.13 2.41
CA PRO A 7 63.02 -29.26 3.31
C PRO A 7 63.14 -30.44 4.35
N GLY A 8 62.06 -30.88 5.03
CA GLY A 8 62.04 -32.22 5.67
C GLY A 8 60.85 -32.57 6.60
N ASP A 9 60.00 -33.49 6.15
CA ASP A 9 58.84 -34.14 6.78
C ASP A 9 59.14 -35.07 7.97
N ALA A 10 58.10 -35.33 8.81
CA ALA A 10 57.79 -36.69 9.29
C ALA A 10 56.34 -36.84 9.85
N ARG A 11 55.51 -37.61 9.13
CA ARG A 11 54.37 -38.43 9.61
C ARG A 11 54.93 -39.71 10.32
N PRO A 12 54.17 -40.63 11.01
CA PRO A 12 52.85 -41.15 10.59
C PRO A 12 51.89 -41.86 11.63
N LEU A 13 50.71 -42.33 11.12
CA LEU A 13 49.88 -43.52 11.49
C LEU A 13 48.92 -43.41 12.72
N ARG A 14 47.63 -43.83 12.76
CA ARG A 14 46.78 -44.89 12.12
C ARG A 14 45.26 -44.51 12.21
N ARG A 15 44.44 -44.66 11.13
CA ARG A 15 43.39 -45.68 10.81
C ARG A 15 42.19 -45.78 11.80
N ARG A 16 40.90 -46.05 11.44
CA ARG A 16 40.01 -46.05 10.24
C ARG A 16 38.67 -46.70 10.72
N VAL A 17 37.49 -46.06 10.53
CA VAL A 17 36.18 -46.59 9.98
C VAL A 17 35.47 -47.78 10.75
N PRO A 18 34.16 -48.19 10.62
CA PRO A 18 32.99 -47.79 9.78
C PRO A 18 31.55 -47.72 10.41
N ALA A 19 30.61 -47.20 9.56
CA ALA A 19 29.24 -47.67 9.16
C ALA A 19 28.03 -47.85 10.13
N GLY A 20 26.83 -47.46 9.64
CA GLY A 20 25.50 -47.97 10.06
C GLY A 20 25.20 -49.37 9.49
N PRO A 21 23.95 -49.90 9.36
CA PRO A 21 22.59 -49.32 9.50
C PRO A 21 21.64 -50.18 10.40
N GLY A 22 20.32 -49.89 10.45
CA GLY A 22 19.32 -50.92 10.79
C GLY A 22 18.06 -50.45 11.53
N ALA A 23 16.91 -50.69 10.91
CA ALA A 23 15.56 -50.34 11.37
C ALA A 23 14.93 -51.36 12.35
N VAL A 24 13.72 -51.04 12.84
CA VAL A 24 12.51 -51.91 12.96
C VAL A 24 11.80 -51.86 14.33
N ARG A 25 10.56 -51.30 14.30
CA ARG A 25 9.27 -51.66 15.00
C ARG A 25 9.24 -51.76 16.54
N ALA A 26 8.12 -51.81 17.25
CA ALA A 26 6.71 -51.37 17.19
C ALA A 26 6.05 -51.91 18.49
N GLY A 27 4.97 -51.29 18.96
CA GLY A 27 4.13 -51.74 20.10
C GLY A 27 4.27 -50.79 21.30
N GLY A 28 3.23 -50.09 21.79
CA GLY A 28 1.88 -50.55 22.13
C GLY A 28 1.93 -51.20 23.52
N VAL A 29 1.11 -50.95 24.53
CA VAL A 29 -0.20 -50.32 24.74
C VAL A 29 -0.43 -50.34 26.27
N HIS A 30 -1.31 -49.48 26.82
CA HIS A 30 -1.87 -49.46 28.20
C HIS A 30 -0.90 -49.11 29.34
N GLY A 31 -1.27 -48.35 30.37
CA GLY A 31 -2.56 -47.93 30.90
C GLY A 31 -2.45 -47.89 32.43
N GLY A 32 -3.19 -47.02 33.10
CA GLY A 32 -3.37 -47.09 34.55
C GLY A 32 -2.81 -45.90 35.33
N GLY A 33 -3.71 -45.12 35.91
CA GLY A 33 -3.41 -43.98 36.74
C GLY A 33 -3.01 -44.31 38.17
N GLY A 34 -2.68 -43.27 38.93
CA GLY A 34 -2.43 -43.37 40.36
C GLY A 34 -2.02 -42.02 40.92
N ARG A 35 -2.97 -41.35 41.58
CA ARG A 35 -2.74 -40.18 42.43
C ARG A 35 -1.87 -40.58 43.63
N ALA A 36 -0.94 -39.72 44.04
CA ALA A 36 -0.66 -39.47 45.46
C ALA A 36 0.26 -38.27 45.63
N ALA A 37 0.01 -37.55 46.72
CA ALA A 37 0.49 -36.23 47.06
C ALA A 37 1.89 -36.22 47.70
N GLY A 38 2.61 -35.12 47.44
CA GLY A 38 3.20 -34.27 48.47
C GLY A 38 4.50 -34.70 49.15
N ARG A 39 5.56 -33.90 48.95
CA ARG A 39 6.16 -33.05 50.01
C ARG A 39 7.19 -32.06 49.44
N ARG A 40 7.29 -30.96 50.18
CA ARG A 40 7.83 -29.61 49.92
C ARG A 40 9.37 -29.53 49.93
N LEU A 41 9.96 -28.78 48.98
CA LEU A 41 10.73 -27.51 49.10
C LEU A 41 12.20 -27.66 49.59
N PRO A 42 13.14 -26.70 49.34
CA PRO A 42 13.03 -25.41 48.65
C PRO A 42 14.15 -25.12 47.60
N VAL A 43 13.91 -24.21 46.65
CA VAL A 43 14.99 -23.39 46.06
C VAL A 43 14.54 -21.93 46.07
N ARG A 44 15.38 -21.09 46.68
CA ARG A 44 15.24 -19.65 46.84
C ARG A 44 15.30 -18.94 45.47
N ALA A 45 14.47 -17.91 45.30
CA ALA A 45 14.66 -16.87 44.29
C ALA A 45 14.60 -15.51 44.98
N GLU A 46 15.70 -14.76 44.94
CA GLU A 46 15.76 -13.36 45.35
C GLU A 46 15.72 -12.46 44.10
N HIS A 47 14.69 -11.61 44.09
CA HIS A 47 14.58 -10.21 43.64
C HIS A 47 14.97 -9.80 42.20
N GLY A 48 14.18 -8.98 41.48
CA GLY A 48 12.93 -8.30 41.82
C GLY A 48 12.41 -7.45 40.66
N ALA A 49 11.10 -7.51 40.40
CA ALA A 49 10.39 -6.63 39.49
C ALA A 49 9.54 -5.64 40.31
N ARG A 50 9.72 -4.33 40.06
CA ARG A 50 8.90 -3.26 40.67
C ARG A 50 7.56 -3.16 39.95
N ALA A 51 6.47 -3.36 40.69
CA ALA A 51 5.12 -2.96 40.32
C ALA A 51 4.80 -1.61 40.98
N LEU A 52 4.16 -0.69 40.25
CA LEU A 52 3.62 0.56 40.78
C LEU A 52 2.07 0.49 40.85
N PRO A 53 1.43 1.17 41.82
CA PRO A 53 0.14 0.77 42.36
C PRO A 53 -1.04 1.61 41.86
N LEU A 54 -2.18 0.94 41.70
CA LEU A 54 -3.52 1.52 41.60
C LEU A 54 -4.00 1.98 42.97
N ALA A 55 -4.28 3.27 43.13
CA ALA A 55 -4.91 3.81 44.34
C ALA A 55 -6.44 3.64 44.26
N ARG A 56 -6.97 2.75 45.10
CA ARG A 56 -8.36 2.80 45.60
C ARG A 56 -8.31 3.32 47.04
N ARG A 57 -9.15 4.28 47.39
CA ARG A 57 -9.56 4.52 48.79
C ARG A 57 -11.06 4.80 48.90
N HIS A 58 -11.73 3.79 49.44
CA HIS A 58 -12.78 3.73 50.47
C HIS A 58 -13.93 4.75 50.56
N ALA A 59 -15.12 4.15 50.68
CA ALA A 59 -16.37 4.67 51.21
C ALA A 59 -16.51 4.36 52.71
N HIS A 60 -17.23 5.24 53.43
CA HIS A 60 -18.01 5.06 54.68
C HIS A 60 -18.68 6.44 54.97
N ALA A 61 -19.81 6.64 55.65
CA ALA A 61 -21.06 5.93 55.88
C ALA A 61 -22.07 6.95 56.48
N ALA A 62 -23.35 6.81 56.10
CA ALA A 62 -24.64 7.22 56.69
C ALA A 62 -24.83 8.36 57.75
N ARG A 63 -25.87 9.20 57.46
CA ARG A 63 -27.04 9.64 58.28
C ARG A 63 -27.26 11.16 58.39
N GLY A 64 -28.49 11.57 58.01
CA GLY A 64 -29.29 12.56 58.75
C GLY A 64 -29.49 13.96 58.13
N GLY A 65 -30.75 14.34 57.90
CA GLY A 65 -31.21 15.70 58.24
C GLY A 65 -31.49 16.72 57.13
N ALA A 66 -32.76 16.75 56.68
CA ALA A 66 -33.62 17.94 56.59
C ALA A 66 -33.25 19.19 55.73
N ARG A 67 -34.14 19.43 54.76
CA ARG A 67 -34.88 20.68 54.45
C ARG A 67 -34.17 21.88 53.79
N GLY A 68 -34.72 22.23 52.62
CA GLY A 68 -34.91 23.60 52.10
C GLY A 68 -33.72 24.16 51.31
N ALA A 69 -33.87 24.90 50.21
CA ALA A 69 -35.03 25.43 49.54
C ALA A 69 -34.61 26.01 48.16
N ARG A 70 -35.55 26.02 47.21
CA ARG A 70 -35.70 26.98 46.07
C ARG A 70 -34.66 26.89 44.94
N ALA A 71 -35.00 26.28 43.80
CA ALA A 71 -35.81 26.82 42.69
C ALA A 71 -34.98 27.67 41.69
N ALA A 72 -34.46 27.00 40.65
CA ALA A 72 -34.90 27.05 39.25
C ALA A 72 -35.23 28.42 38.56
N PRO A 73 -35.32 28.48 37.22
CA PRO A 73 -34.44 29.26 36.34
C PRO A 73 -35.27 30.26 35.48
N ARG A 74 -34.67 30.88 34.45
CA ARG A 74 -35.19 30.93 33.06
C ARG A 74 -34.50 32.00 32.20
N GLY A 75 -34.49 31.73 30.90
CA GLY A 75 -33.94 32.58 29.84
C GLY A 75 -34.94 33.55 29.19
N ARG A 76 -34.47 34.08 28.05
CA ARG A 76 -35.13 34.80 26.93
C ARG A 76 -35.29 36.33 27.01
N ASP A 77 -34.72 36.97 25.98
CA ASP A 77 -34.91 38.32 25.41
C ASP A 77 -36.38 38.71 25.09
N PRO A 78 -36.70 39.92 24.53
CA PRO A 78 -36.35 41.33 24.86
C PRO A 78 -37.67 42.20 24.91
N PRO A 79 -37.72 43.57 25.00
CA PRO A 79 -37.49 44.51 23.85
C PRO A 79 -37.12 46.02 24.16
N GLY A 80 -36.72 46.79 23.13
CA GLY A 80 -37.25 48.17 22.88
C GLY A 80 -36.41 49.48 23.06
N GLY A 81 -36.15 50.20 21.94
CA GLY A 81 -36.09 51.69 21.79
C GLY A 81 -34.79 52.43 22.17
N ARG A 82 -34.31 53.55 21.58
CA ARG A 82 -34.82 54.56 20.62
C ARG A 82 -33.67 55.53 20.20
N ARG A 83 -33.85 56.21 19.03
CA ARG A 83 -33.34 57.53 18.54
C ARG A 83 -32.07 57.65 17.65
N ALA A 84 -32.32 58.20 16.44
CA ALA A 84 -31.41 58.88 15.49
C ALA A 84 -31.53 60.43 15.66
N PRO A 85 -30.87 61.34 14.90
CA PRO A 85 -30.84 61.50 13.41
C PRO A 85 -29.42 61.88 12.88
N GLY A 86 -29.07 62.13 11.61
CA GLY A 86 -29.70 62.24 10.28
C GLY A 86 -28.76 63.06 9.37
N HIS A 87 -28.73 62.82 8.04
CA HIS A 87 -28.67 63.86 6.99
C HIS A 87 -28.68 63.25 5.57
N ARG A 88 -29.48 63.89 4.71
CA ARG A 88 -29.81 63.55 3.30
C ARG A 88 -29.02 64.42 2.32
N ARG A 89 -28.85 63.94 1.06
CA ARG A 89 -29.20 64.59 -0.25
C ARG A 89 -28.31 63.99 -1.36
N ARG A 90 -28.86 63.26 -2.35
CA ARG A 90 -29.54 63.62 -3.63
C ARG A 90 -28.58 63.77 -4.83
N ARG A 91 -28.95 63.08 -5.92
CA ARG A 91 -28.32 62.95 -7.25
C ARG A 91 -28.24 64.27 -8.03
N PRO A 92 -27.48 64.28 -9.15
CA PRO A 92 -28.14 64.51 -10.45
C PRO A 92 -27.64 63.60 -11.62
N ARG A 93 -28.43 63.61 -12.70
CA ARG A 93 -28.21 63.20 -14.11
C ARG A 93 -29.05 64.19 -14.95
N PRO A 94 -29.00 64.25 -16.30
CA PRO A 94 -27.97 63.92 -17.31
C PRO A 94 -27.79 65.07 -18.35
N ARG A 95 -26.92 64.93 -19.37
CA ARG A 95 -27.19 65.37 -20.77
C ARG A 95 -26.10 64.95 -21.77
N ASP A 96 -26.55 64.92 -23.02
CA ASP A 96 -26.08 64.31 -24.25
C ASP A 96 -24.81 64.92 -24.89
N LEU A 97 -24.19 64.16 -25.81
CA LEU A 97 -23.75 64.61 -27.15
C LEU A 97 -23.26 63.39 -27.97
N ALA A 98 -23.82 63.23 -29.17
CA ALA A 98 -23.37 62.34 -30.27
C ALA A 98 -22.72 63.22 -31.39
N PRO A 99 -22.40 62.76 -32.63
CA PRO A 99 -22.00 61.44 -33.17
C PRO A 99 -20.72 61.53 -34.07
N GLY A 100 -20.18 60.39 -34.52
CA GLY A 100 -19.13 60.33 -35.56
C GLY A 100 -19.23 59.06 -36.42
N ARG A 101 -19.22 59.23 -37.74
CA ARG A 101 -19.73 58.33 -38.80
C ARG A 101 -18.80 57.17 -39.20
N ALA A 102 -19.44 56.16 -39.78
CA ALA A 102 -18.87 54.97 -40.47
C ALA A 102 -18.09 55.31 -41.76
N PRO A 103 -17.46 54.30 -42.41
CA PRO A 103 -18.21 53.63 -43.48
C PRO A 103 -18.08 52.10 -43.56
N ARG A 104 -19.06 51.55 -44.28
CA ARG A 104 -19.35 50.16 -44.65
C ARG A 104 -18.28 49.58 -45.60
N LEU A 105 -18.16 48.24 -45.67
CA LEU A 105 -18.58 47.46 -46.87
C LEU A 105 -18.17 45.97 -46.82
N ARG A 106 -19.15 45.15 -47.26
CA ARG A 106 -19.08 43.90 -48.04
C ARG A 106 -18.72 42.58 -47.36
N ALA A 107 -19.73 41.71 -47.36
CA ALA A 107 -19.63 40.27 -47.35
C ALA A 107 -18.88 39.73 -48.58
N ALA A 108 -18.10 38.67 -48.39
CA ALA A 108 -17.74 37.74 -49.46
C ALA A 108 -17.48 36.34 -48.88
N HIS A 109 -18.33 35.41 -49.25
CA HIS A 109 -18.13 33.98 -49.12
C HIS A 109 -17.12 33.53 -50.20
N ARG A 110 -15.96 32.98 -49.83
CA ARG A 110 -15.17 32.11 -50.73
C ARG A 110 -14.49 30.99 -49.95
N ARG A 111 -14.81 29.76 -50.34
CA ARG A 111 -14.05 28.53 -50.05
C ARG A 111 -12.68 28.61 -50.71
N ARG A 112 -11.61 28.22 -50.01
CA ARG A 112 -10.43 27.55 -50.56
C ARG A 112 -9.73 26.72 -49.47
N ARG A 113 -9.32 25.51 -49.89
CA ARG A 113 -8.55 24.50 -49.14
C ARG A 113 -7.07 24.90 -49.04
N ALA A 114 -6.39 24.18 -48.14
CA ALA A 114 -4.94 23.91 -48.03
C ALA A 114 -4.18 24.63 -46.91
N GLY A 115 -3.49 23.83 -46.08
CA GLY A 115 -2.42 24.29 -45.20
C GLY A 115 -2.40 23.63 -43.82
N HIS A 116 -2.10 22.33 -43.74
CA HIS A 116 -1.67 21.71 -42.49
C HIS A 116 -0.40 22.41 -42.00
N ARG A 117 -0.47 23.14 -40.89
CA ARG A 117 0.72 23.51 -40.11
C ARG A 117 0.95 22.44 -39.05
N VAL A 118 1.71 21.42 -39.40
CA VAL A 118 2.40 20.54 -38.45
C VAL A 118 3.43 21.41 -37.74
N ARG A 119 3.35 21.52 -36.42
CA ARG A 119 4.42 22.11 -35.60
C ARG A 119 5.07 20.98 -34.81
N ALA A 120 6.24 20.55 -35.27
CA ALA A 120 7.14 19.73 -34.47
C ALA A 120 7.68 20.59 -33.33
N VAL A 121 7.68 20.07 -32.10
CA VAL A 121 8.43 20.66 -30.99
C VAL A 121 9.38 19.60 -30.45
N ARG A 122 10.67 19.94 -30.55
CA ARG A 122 11.85 19.21 -30.09
C ARG A 122 11.84 19.03 -28.56
N GLN A 123 12.41 17.91 -28.12
CA GLN A 123 13.01 17.77 -26.79
C GLN A 123 14.06 18.86 -26.53
N ALA A 124 14.15 19.34 -25.29
CA ALA A 124 15.32 20.07 -24.81
C ALA A 124 16.00 19.29 -23.67
N ARG A 125 17.29 18.97 -23.89
CA ARG A 125 18.29 18.57 -22.91
C ARG A 125 18.71 19.78 -22.06
N GLY A 126 19.31 19.54 -20.90
CA GLY A 126 19.57 20.56 -19.87
C GLY A 126 20.85 21.40 -19.96
N VAL A 127 20.94 22.25 -18.91
CA VAL A 127 22.08 22.91 -18.21
C VAL A 127 22.93 23.98 -18.94
N GLY A 128 23.03 25.17 -18.31
CA GLY A 128 24.20 26.07 -18.34
C GLY A 128 23.98 27.51 -18.85
N GLY A 129 24.36 28.53 -18.07
CA GLY A 129 24.63 29.90 -18.56
C GLY A 129 24.05 31.05 -17.71
N GLU A 130 24.87 32.08 -17.49
CA GLU A 130 24.81 33.16 -16.47
C GLU A 130 23.73 34.26 -16.64
N LEU A 131 23.45 34.95 -15.53
CA LEU A 131 22.58 36.14 -15.40
C LEU A 131 23.25 37.43 -15.92
N PRO A 132 22.44 38.42 -16.37
CA PRO A 132 22.73 39.81 -16.07
C PRO A 132 21.60 40.54 -15.33
N ASP A 133 22.06 41.59 -14.66
CA ASP A 133 21.51 42.34 -13.53
C ASP A 133 20.46 43.42 -13.89
N ALA A 134 19.76 43.85 -12.83
CA ALA A 134 19.27 45.19 -12.54
C ALA A 134 17.97 45.75 -13.16
N ARG A 135 16.99 45.84 -12.23
CA ARG A 135 16.15 47.02 -11.87
C ARG A 135 14.84 47.25 -12.62
N ARG A 136 13.72 46.93 -11.95
CA ARG A 136 12.75 47.91 -11.39
C ARG A 136 11.78 47.22 -10.40
N ARG A 137 11.49 47.92 -9.29
CA ARG A 137 10.71 47.51 -8.11
C ARG A 137 9.19 47.50 -8.38
N GLY A 138 8.43 46.67 -7.63
CA GLY A 138 6.98 46.37 -7.72
C GLY A 138 6.01 47.46 -7.21
N PRO A 139 4.81 47.17 -6.63
CA PRO A 139 4.26 45.87 -6.19
C PRO A 139 2.83 45.53 -6.71
N ASP A 140 2.34 44.35 -6.30
CA ASP A 140 0.94 43.87 -6.14
C ASP A 140 0.64 42.54 -6.86
N LEU A 141 0.91 41.44 -6.13
CA LEU A 141 0.38 40.10 -6.39
C LEU A 141 -0.89 39.91 -5.54
N GLU A 142 -2.06 40.09 -6.14
CA GLU A 142 -3.35 39.71 -5.55
C GLU A 142 -3.78 38.29 -5.94
N ASP A 143 -4.31 37.55 -4.96
CA ASP A 143 -4.77 36.15 -5.02
C ASP A 143 -5.98 35.93 -5.96
N PRO A 144 -5.91 35.00 -6.94
CA PRO A 144 -7.04 34.65 -7.83
C PRO A 144 -8.27 34.03 -7.13
N ARG A 145 -8.21 33.65 -5.84
CA ARG A 145 -9.33 33.03 -5.12
C ARG A 145 -10.41 34.03 -4.66
N VAL A 146 -10.19 35.33 -4.81
CA VAL A 146 -11.10 36.38 -4.28
C VAL A 146 -12.07 36.96 -5.33
N GLN A 147 -11.95 36.62 -6.63
CA GLN A 147 -12.85 37.19 -7.66
C GLN A 147 -14.21 36.49 -7.83
N GLY A 148 -14.43 35.32 -7.21
CA GLY A 148 -15.69 34.56 -7.35
C GLY A 148 -16.92 35.19 -6.68
N LEU A 149 -16.74 36.07 -5.69
CA LEU A 149 -17.84 36.52 -4.82
C LEU A 149 -18.42 37.90 -5.18
N ARG A 150 -17.76 38.71 -6.03
CA ARG A 150 -18.28 40.04 -6.42
C ARG A 150 -19.00 40.07 -7.77
N ARG A 151 -18.76 39.12 -8.68
CA ARG A 151 -19.50 39.01 -9.96
C ARG A 151 -20.87 38.33 -9.81
N ALA A 152 -21.03 37.42 -8.84
CA ALA A 152 -22.30 36.74 -8.58
C ALA A 152 -23.42 37.67 -8.06
N ARG A 153 -23.07 38.71 -7.29
CA ARG A 153 -24.08 39.65 -6.73
C ARG A 153 -24.66 40.63 -7.74
N ARG A 154 -23.99 40.91 -8.87
CA ARG A 154 -24.53 41.81 -9.91
C ARG A 154 -25.38 41.09 -10.98
N ALA A 155 -25.21 39.77 -11.14
CA ALA A 155 -26.05 38.96 -12.03
C ALA A 155 -27.39 38.55 -11.40
N ALA A 156 -27.44 38.40 -10.06
CA ALA A 156 -28.66 37.99 -9.33
C ALA A 156 -29.74 39.09 -9.21
N ALA A 157 -29.41 40.37 -9.42
CA ALA A 157 -30.34 41.49 -9.23
C ALA A 157 -31.16 41.85 -10.48
N ARG A 158 -31.01 41.15 -11.62
CA ARG A 158 -31.74 41.42 -12.88
C ARG A 158 -32.73 40.33 -13.30
N ARG A 159 -33.02 39.35 -12.44
CA ARG A 159 -33.99 38.27 -12.72
C ARG A 159 -35.04 38.14 -11.61
N ARG A 160 -35.67 39.24 -11.25
CA ARG A 160 -36.96 39.22 -10.53
C ARG A 160 -38.00 39.87 -11.43
N GLY A 161 -38.66 39.02 -12.20
CA GLY A 161 -39.86 39.29 -12.98
C GLY A 161 -40.65 37.98 -13.01
N ASP A 162 -41.93 38.07 -12.67
CA ASP A 162 -42.83 36.96 -12.33
C ASP A 162 -42.83 35.79 -13.32
N GLY A 163 -42.84 34.58 -12.76
CA GLY A 163 -42.98 33.32 -13.51
C GLY A 163 -42.77 32.12 -12.59
N ALA A 164 -43.74 31.21 -12.57
CA ALA A 164 -43.88 30.07 -11.68
C ALA A 164 -42.60 29.23 -11.46
N LEU A 165 -42.51 28.60 -10.28
CA LEU A 165 -41.50 27.62 -9.88
C LEU A 165 -41.40 26.46 -10.89
N SER A 166 -40.55 26.63 -11.91
CA SER A 166 -40.04 25.54 -12.72
C SER A 166 -39.00 24.79 -11.90
N ALA A 167 -39.15 23.46 -11.79
CA ALA A 167 -38.16 22.59 -11.18
C ALA A 167 -36.79 22.89 -11.79
N VAL A 168 -35.81 23.26 -10.94
CA VAL A 168 -34.41 23.38 -11.35
C VAL A 168 -33.94 21.98 -11.71
N THR A 169 -34.12 21.62 -12.97
CA THR A 169 -33.55 20.42 -13.56
C THR A 169 -32.04 20.63 -13.54
N GLY A 170 -31.33 19.78 -12.78
CA GLY A 170 -29.87 19.77 -12.78
C GLY A 170 -29.33 19.58 -14.21
N PRO A 171 -28.04 19.89 -14.45
CA PRO A 171 -27.45 19.72 -15.78
C PRO A 171 -27.72 18.30 -16.29
N ALA A 172 -28.22 18.20 -17.52
CA ALA A 172 -28.57 16.91 -18.12
C ALA A 172 -27.35 15.97 -18.10
N ALA A 173 -27.57 14.73 -17.67
CA ALA A 173 -26.51 13.74 -17.55
C ALA A 173 -25.76 13.58 -18.89
N PRO A 174 -24.41 13.54 -18.88
CA PRO A 174 -23.67 13.38 -20.11
C PRO A 174 -24.02 12.03 -20.77
N PRO A 175 -24.07 11.96 -22.12
CA PRO A 175 -24.39 10.72 -22.83
C PRO A 175 -23.48 9.57 -22.37
N GLY A 176 -24.08 8.40 -22.09
CA GLY A 176 -23.37 7.22 -21.57
C GLY A 176 -23.23 7.17 -20.04
N ALA A 177 -23.34 8.29 -19.32
CA ALA A 177 -23.31 8.28 -17.85
C ALA A 177 -24.45 7.45 -17.23
N PRO A 178 -25.72 7.50 -17.71
CA PRO A 178 -26.79 6.68 -17.17
C PRO A 178 -26.52 5.17 -17.30
N ALA A 179 -25.95 4.73 -18.43
CA ALA A 179 -25.61 3.32 -18.67
C ALA A 179 -24.47 2.85 -17.75
N ILE A 180 -23.39 3.66 -17.64
CA ILE A 180 -22.29 3.38 -16.70
C ILE A 180 -22.81 3.28 -15.26
N LEU A 181 -23.69 4.21 -14.86
CA LEU A 181 -24.27 4.25 -13.52
C LEU A 181 -25.21 3.07 -13.27
N ALA A 182 -25.96 2.61 -14.28
CA ALA A 182 -26.86 1.46 -14.15
C ALA A 182 -26.15 0.16 -13.72
N ARG A 183 -24.85 0.02 -14.03
CA ARG A 183 -24.00 -1.10 -13.57
C ARG A 183 -23.76 -1.12 -12.06
N PHE A 184 -24.08 -0.03 -11.37
CA PHE A 184 -23.88 0.12 -9.94
C PHE A 184 -25.23 0.13 -9.21
N PRO A 185 -25.38 -0.64 -8.11
CA PRO A 185 -26.53 -0.53 -7.24
C PRO A 185 -26.74 0.91 -6.76
N ARG A 186 -28.01 1.31 -6.58
CA ARG A 186 -28.43 2.68 -6.23
C ARG A 186 -28.18 3.02 -4.75
N GLU A 187 -26.95 2.82 -4.30
CA GLU A 187 -26.53 2.97 -2.91
C GLU A 187 -25.23 3.75 -2.83
N ARG A 188 -25.08 4.58 -1.78
CA ARG A 188 -23.91 5.46 -1.58
C ARG A 188 -22.56 4.75 -1.69
N GLN A 189 -22.46 3.51 -1.21
CA GLN A 189 -21.20 2.76 -1.18
C GLN A 189 -20.56 2.55 -2.55
N TRP A 190 -21.36 2.64 -3.62
CA TRP A 190 -20.87 2.56 -5.00
C TRP A 190 -20.41 3.89 -5.56
N LEU A 191 -20.43 4.97 -4.78
CA LEU A 191 -20.06 6.31 -5.24
C LEU A 191 -18.64 6.35 -5.78
N LEU A 192 -17.65 5.85 -5.04
CA LEU A 192 -16.27 5.84 -5.53
C LEU A 192 -16.06 4.96 -6.78
N PRO A 193 -16.53 3.70 -6.80
CA PRO A 193 -16.52 2.87 -8.01
C PRO A 193 -17.21 3.54 -9.21
N ALA A 194 -18.39 4.14 -9.00
CA ALA A 194 -19.14 4.83 -10.02
C ALA A 194 -18.41 6.06 -10.55
N LEU A 195 -17.83 6.89 -9.66
CA LEU A 195 -17.03 8.05 -10.04
C LEU A 195 -15.78 7.63 -10.81
N ARG A 196 -15.13 6.53 -10.44
CA ARG A 196 -13.99 6.00 -11.20
C ARG A 196 -14.40 5.50 -12.58
N ALA A 197 -15.51 4.78 -12.69
CA ALA A 197 -16.02 4.29 -13.97
C ALA A 197 -16.44 5.44 -14.89
N LEU A 198 -17.09 6.46 -14.34
CA LEU A 198 -17.39 7.70 -15.07
C LEU A 198 -16.09 8.40 -15.50
N GLN A 199 -15.10 8.52 -14.61
CA GLN A 199 -13.81 9.09 -14.96
C GLN A 199 -13.07 8.30 -16.04
N GLU A 200 -13.11 6.98 -15.99
CA GLU A 200 -12.45 6.13 -16.99
C GLU A 200 -13.11 6.30 -18.37
N ALA A 201 -14.45 6.37 -18.40
CA ALA A 201 -15.20 6.61 -19.62
C ALA A 201 -15.00 8.02 -20.21
N PHE A 202 -14.97 9.05 -19.36
CA PHE A 202 -14.90 10.45 -19.80
C PHE A 202 -13.48 11.05 -19.78
N GLY A 203 -12.50 10.35 -19.21
CA GLY A 203 -11.11 10.80 -18.98
C GLY A 203 -10.94 11.80 -17.82
N TRP A 204 -12.04 12.30 -17.27
CA TRP A 204 -12.18 13.21 -16.13
C TRP A 204 -13.64 13.16 -15.64
N LEU A 205 -14.01 13.90 -14.60
CA LEU A 205 -15.36 13.95 -14.05
C LEU A 205 -16.06 15.29 -14.35
N PRO A 206 -16.89 15.37 -15.41
CA PRO A 206 -17.74 16.52 -15.66
C PRO A 206 -18.73 16.78 -14.52
N GLU A 207 -19.06 18.05 -14.26
CA GLU A 207 -20.06 18.43 -13.25
C GLU A 207 -21.42 17.76 -13.50
N ALA A 208 -21.82 17.60 -14.75
CA ALA A 208 -23.03 16.87 -15.13
C ALA A 208 -22.95 15.36 -14.84
N ALA A 209 -21.75 14.75 -14.91
CA ALA A 209 -21.55 13.35 -14.52
C ALA A 209 -21.62 13.17 -13.00
N LEU A 210 -21.09 14.14 -12.23
CA LEU A 210 -21.26 14.19 -10.77
C LEU A 210 -22.73 14.34 -10.38
N ALA A 211 -23.47 15.21 -11.06
CA ALA A 211 -24.90 15.38 -10.84
C ALA A 211 -25.70 14.10 -11.18
N ALA A 212 -25.32 13.41 -12.26
CA ALA A 212 -25.90 12.12 -12.63
C ALA A 212 -25.63 11.04 -11.58
N ALA A 213 -24.39 10.96 -11.08
CA ALA A 213 -24.01 10.02 -10.02
C ALA A 213 -24.76 10.33 -8.71
N ALA A 214 -24.90 11.62 -8.35
CA ALA A 214 -25.68 12.08 -7.21
C ALA A 214 -27.15 11.65 -7.31
N ALA A 215 -27.76 11.86 -8.47
CA ALA A 215 -29.14 11.45 -8.73
C ALA A 215 -29.32 9.92 -8.68
N HIS A 216 -28.44 9.15 -9.33
CA HIS A 216 -28.55 7.69 -9.39
C HIS A 216 -28.34 7.02 -8.03
N LEU A 217 -27.30 7.43 -7.30
CA LEU A 217 -26.92 6.84 -6.02
C LEU A 217 -27.66 7.44 -4.83
N ARG A 218 -28.56 8.40 -5.08
CA ARG A 218 -29.34 9.12 -4.05
C ARG A 218 -28.46 9.78 -3.00
N VAL A 219 -27.33 10.35 -3.44
CA VAL A 219 -26.39 11.10 -2.59
C VAL A 219 -26.53 12.59 -2.94
N PRO A 220 -26.59 13.50 -1.95
CA PRO A 220 -26.65 14.94 -2.24
C PRO A 220 -25.49 15.38 -3.16
N ALA A 221 -25.78 16.20 -4.16
CA ALA A 221 -24.76 16.64 -5.14
C ALA A 221 -23.57 17.35 -4.47
N SER A 222 -23.80 18.08 -3.37
CA SER A 222 -22.76 18.70 -2.55
C SER A 222 -21.81 17.67 -1.92
N GLU A 223 -22.34 16.52 -1.49
CA GLU A 223 -21.54 15.43 -0.94
C GLU A 223 -20.79 14.66 -2.02
N VAL A 224 -21.40 14.44 -3.19
CA VAL A 224 -20.71 13.86 -4.35
C VAL A 224 -19.56 14.76 -4.79
N TYR A 225 -19.78 16.08 -4.88
CA TYR A 225 -18.73 17.04 -5.18
C TYR A 225 -17.67 17.08 -4.07
N GLY A 226 -18.10 16.98 -2.81
CA GLY A 226 -17.22 16.82 -1.66
C GLY A 226 -16.31 15.60 -1.80
N VAL A 227 -16.86 14.43 -2.12
CA VAL A 227 -16.10 13.20 -2.38
C VAL A 227 -15.15 13.41 -3.56
N ALA A 228 -15.64 13.86 -4.71
CA ALA A 228 -14.83 14.02 -5.92
C ALA A 228 -13.68 15.04 -5.77
N THR A 229 -13.81 16.04 -4.91
CA THR A 229 -12.74 17.02 -4.61
C THR A 229 -11.76 16.55 -3.54
N HIS A 230 -12.11 15.55 -2.74
CA HIS A 230 -11.28 15.06 -1.65
C HIS A 230 -10.20 14.08 -2.11
N TYR A 231 -10.48 13.32 -3.18
CA TYR A 231 -9.59 12.31 -3.74
C TYR A 231 -8.78 12.89 -4.90
N PRO A 232 -7.44 13.07 -4.77
CA PRO A 232 -6.58 13.66 -5.81
C PRO A 232 -6.64 12.95 -7.17
N GLU A 233 -6.93 11.65 -7.15
CA GLU A 233 -7.02 10.76 -8.30
C GLU A 233 -8.31 10.98 -9.09
N LEU A 234 -9.33 11.59 -8.48
CA LEU A 234 -10.56 12.03 -9.12
C LEU A 234 -10.36 13.43 -9.71
N ARG A 235 -10.35 13.50 -11.03
CA ARG A 235 -9.95 14.65 -11.84
C ARG A 235 -11.18 15.44 -12.24
N LEU A 236 -11.27 16.68 -11.80
CA LEU A 236 -12.36 17.60 -12.14
C LEU A 236 -12.06 18.48 -13.37
N ARG A 237 -10.98 18.21 -14.12
CA ARG A 237 -10.59 18.96 -15.31
C ARG A 237 -10.21 18.03 -16.48
N PRO A 238 -10.59 18.35 -17.73
CA PRO A 238 -10.33 17.52 -18.91
C PRO A 238 -8.85 17.45 -19.31
N ARG A 239 -8.43 16.29 -19.86
CA ARG A 239 -7.20 16.11 -20.67
C ARG A 239 -7.55 15.54 -22.06
N GLY A 240 -6.57 15.52 -22.98
CA GLY A 240 -6.72 15.22 -24.42
C GLY A 240 -7.31 13.83 -24.77
N ARG A 241 -7.76 13.65 -26.02
CA ARG A 241 -9.10 13.09 -26.34
C ARG A 241 -9.30 11.64 -26.89
N ARG A 242 -8.35 10.67 -27.03
CA ARG A 242 -8.70 9.28 -27.51
C ARG A 242 -7.80 8.10 -27.08
N HIS A 243 -8.36 6.88 -26.93
CA HIS A 243 -7.63 5.59 -26.79
C HIS A 243 -8.43 4.35 -27.31
N VAL A 244 -7.77 3.39 -27.98
CA VAL A 244 -8.32 2.14 -28.59
C VAL A 244 -7.26 1.01 -28.50
N ARG A 245 -7.63 -0.25 -28.19
CA ARG A 245 -6.67 -1.39 -28.20
C ARG A 245 -7.28 -2.72 -28.66
N VAL A 246 -6.54 -3.43 -29.53
CA VAL A 246 -6.84 -4.80 -29.97
C VAL A 246 -5.65 -5.71 -29.78
N CYS A 247 -5.96 -6.98 -29.51
CA CYS A 247 -4.98 -8.03 -29.36
C CYS A 247 -4.19 -8.21 -30.65
N THR A 248 -2.89 -7.98 -30.55
CA THR A 248 -1.95 -8.21 -31.66
C THR A 248 -0.83 -9.14 -31.22
N GLY A 249 -1.13 -10.02 -30.26
CA GLY A 249 -0.26 -11.14 -29.91
C GLY A 249 0.03 -11.98 -31.15
N VAL A 250 1.17 -12.68 -31.16
CA VAL A 250 1.81 -13.22 -32.38
C VAL A 250 0.87 -14.08 -33.23
N ALA A 251 0.05 -14.95 -32.62
CA ALA A 251 -0.95 -15.74 -33.34
C ALA A 251 -2.04 -14.86 -34.00
N CYS A 252 -2.48 -13.81 -33.32
CA CYS A 252 -3.52 -12.89 -33.82
C CYS A 252 -2.97 -11.88 -34.83
N ALA A 253 -1.69 -11.52 -34.75
CA ALA A 253 -1.05 -10.62 -35.72
C ALA A 253 -0.85 -11.28 -37.09
N LEU A 254 -0.54 -12.58 -37.11
CA LEU A 254 -0.40 -13.37 -38.34
C LEU A 254 -1.75 -13.66 -39.01
N LEU A 255 -2.84 -13.63 -38.24
CA LEU A 255 -4.22 -13.80 -38.70
C LEU A 255 -4.97 -12.47 -38.95
N GLY A 256 -4.25 -11.33 -39.04
CA GLY A 256 -4.87 -10.04 -39.40
C GLY A 256 -5.58 -9.29 -38.27
N GLY A 257 -5.31 -9.61 -37.00
CA GLY A 257 -5.86 -8.92 -35.83
C GLY A 257 -5.57 -7.41 -35.80
N ARG A 258 -4.51 -6.94 -36.48
CA ARG A 258 -4.29 -5.50 -36.70
C ARG A 258 -5.36 -4.86 -37.60
N ALA A 259 -5.80 -5.54 -38.65
CA ALA A 259 -6.83 -5.01 -39.55
C ALA A 259 -8.25 -5.11 -38.93
N LEU A 260 -8.50 -6.12 -38.08
CA LEU A 260 -9.77 -6.28 -37.36
C LEU A 260 -9.99 -5.17 -36.32
N LEU A 261 -8.92 -4.66 -35.70
CA LEU A 261 -8.98 -3.47 -34.86
C LEU A 261 -9.58 -2.28 -35.59
N ASP A 262 -9.13 -2.11 -36.83
CA ASP A 262 -9.45 -0.94 -37.65
C ASP A 262 -10.91 -1.00 -38.16
N ALA A 263 -11.56 -2.17 -38.12
CA ALA A 263 -12.95 -2.35 -38.54
C ALA A 263 -13.96 -2.43 -37.37
N LEU A 264 -13.61 -3.04 -36.23
CA LEU A 264 -14.53 -3.28 -35.10
C LEU A 264 -14.97 -2.00 -34.38
N ALA A 265 -14.08 -1.03 -34.25
CA ALA A 265 -14.42 0.26 -33.65
C ALA A 265 -15.41 1.06 -34.52
N ALA A 266 -15.60 0.69 -35.79
CA ALA A 266 -16.45 1.41 -36.72
C ALA A 266 -17.93 0.95 -36.72
N ARG A 267 -18.33 -0.14 -36.02
CA ARG A 267 -19.62 -0.80 -36.33
C ARG A 267 -20.51 -1.28 -35.17
N LEU A 268 -20.06 -1.39 -33.91
CA LEU A 268 -20.77 -2.21 -32.90
C LEU A 268 -20.83 -1.62 -31.47
N GLY A 269 -21.84 -0.81 -31.14
CA GLY A 269 -22.11 -0.48 -29.73
C GLY A 269 -22.78 -1.64 -28.97
N ALA A 270 -22.23 -2.05 -27.81
CA ALA A 270 -22.91 -2.67 -26.64
C ALA A 270 -21.93 -3.15 -25.52
N GLU A 271 -22.50 -3.49 -24.35
CA GLU A 271 -21.99 -3.64 -22.97
C GLU A 271 -21.46 -5.05 -22.55
N ALA A 272 -21.14 -5.25 -21.25
CA ALA A 272 -20.86 -6.57 -20.65
C ALA A 272 -21.40 -6.71 -19.20
N ASP A 273 -22.06 -7.86 -18.95
CA ASP A 273 -22.85 -8.31 -17.79
C ASP A 273 -22.06 -8.98 -16.64
N LEU A 274 -22.77 -9.22 -15.51
CA LEU A 274 -22.36 -9.94 -14.29
C LEU A 274 -23.28 -11.16 -14.06
N GLU A 275 -22.74 -12.32 -13.68
CA GLU A 275 -23.50 -13.55 -13.39
C GLU A 275 -23.45 -14.00 -11.91
N ASP A 276 -24.56 -14.63 -11.50
CA ASP A 276 -24.93 -15.15 -10.17
C ASP A 276 -24.22 -16.46 -9.76
N LEU A 277 -24.10 -16.68 -8.44
CA LEU A 277 -23.53 -17.89 -7.81
C LEU A 277 -24.66 -18.83 -7.34
N ALA A 278 -24.66 -20.07 -7.84
CA ALA A 278 -25.64 -21.11 -7.50
C ALA A 278 -25.34 -21.88 -6.20
N GLU A 279 -26.41 -22.34 -5.54
CA GLU A 279 -26.44 -23.23 -4.38
C GLU A 279 -25.98 -24.65 -4.71
N ALA A 280 -25.54 -25.41 -3.69
CA ALA A 280 -24.92 -26.72 -3.92
C ALA A 280 -25.42 -27.84 -2.98
N SER A 281 -25.36 -29.07 -3.50
CA SER A 281 -25.89 -30.33 -2.93
C SER A 281 -25.10 -30.91 -1.73
N PRO A 282 -25.69 -31.86 -0.97
CA PRO A 282 -25.04 -32.57 0.14
C PRO A 282 -24.21 -33.77 -0.35
N GLY A 283 -22.98 -33.89 0.16
CA GLY A 283 -22.01 -34.94 -0.20
C GLY A 283 -20.56 -34.45 -0.40
N ALA A 284 -20.25 -33.21 0.00
CA ALA A 284 -18.96 -32.59 -0.29
C ALA A 284 -17.78 -33.31 0.41
N PRO A 285 -16.65 -33.50 -0.28
CA PRO A 285 -15.43 -34.04 0.32
C PRO A 285 -14.93 -33.14 1.46
N SER A 286 -14.15 -33.69 2.40
CA SER A 286 -13.52 -32.89 3.45
C SER A 286 -12.64 -31.78 2.85
N PRO A 287 -12.44 -30.64 3.53
CA PRO A 287 -11.61 -29.55 2.99
C PRO A 287 -10.19 -30.00 2.58
N ALA A 288 -9.61 -30.93 3.34
CA ALA A 288 -8.31 -31.53 3.02
C ALA A 288 -8.34 -32.36 1.73
N ALA A 289 -9.40 -33.17 1.53
CA ALA A 289 -9.56 -33.96 0.32
C ALA A 289 -9.83 -33.07 -0.91
N ALA A 290 -10.65 -32.02 -0.76
CA ALA A 290 -10.90 -31.02 -1.80
C ALA A 290 -9.59 -30.33 -2.24
N LEU A 291 -8.77 -29.89 -1.28
CA LEU A 291 -7.46 -29.29 -1.59
C LEU A 291 -6.50 -30.30 -2.24
N ALA A 292 -6.45 -31.55 -1.75
CA ALA A 292 -5.59 -32.58 -2.31
C ALA A 292 -5.90 -32.84 -3.79
N ALA A 293 -7.18 -32.87 -4.17
CA ALA A 293 -7.60 -33.00 -5.57
C ALA A 293 -7.11 -31.82 -6.43
N LEU A 294 -7.21 -30.58 -5.93
CA LEU A 294 -6.68 -29.40 -6.62
C LEU A 294 -5.17 -29.48 -6.82
N VAL A 295 -4.44 -29.92 -5.79
CA VAL A 295 -2.98 -30.08 -5.84
C VAL A 295 -2.58 -31.16 -6.85
N GLU A 296 -3.27 -32.31 -6.90
CA GLU A 296 -3.00 -33.34 -7.89
C GLU A 296 -3.26 -32.87 -9.32
N ALA A 297 -4.37 -32.14 -9.55
CA ALA A 297 -4.64 -31.54 -10.84
C ALA A 297 -3.57 -30.53 -11.26
N ALA A 298 -3.05 -29.72 -10.31
CA ALA A 298 -1.94 -28.81 -10.55
C ALA A 298 -0.64 -29.57 -10.87
N ARG A 299 -0.35 -30.69 -10.19
CA ARG A 299 0.81 -31.55 -10.49
C ARG A 299 0.73 -32.11 -11.90
N GLU A 300 -0.45 -32.55 -12.34
CA GLU A 300 -0.63 -33.05 -13.69
C GLU A 300 -0.39 -31.97 -14.76
N ARG A 301 -0.93 -30.76 -14.56
CA ARG A 301 -0.67 -29.64 -15.46
C ARG A 301 0.80 -29.24 -15.47
N ALA A 302 1.47 -29.25 -14.32
CA ALA A 302 2.89 -28.92 -14.21
C ALA A 302 3.80 -29.91 -14.98
N ARG A 303 3.45 -31.21 -15.03
CA ARG A 303 4.19 -32.21 -15.82
C ARG A 303 4.22 -31.91 -17.32
N ARG A 304 3.27 -31.10 -17.83
CA ARG A 304 3.18 -30.72 -19.25
C ARG A 304 3.99 -29.47 -19.58
N ARG A 305 4.57 -28.79 -18.57
CA ARG A 305 5.33 -27.55 -18.77
C ARG A 305 6.78 -27.86 -19.18
N PRO A 306 7.43 -26.94 -19.91
CA PRO A 306 8.86 -27.05 -20.19
C PRO A 306 9.69 -27.20 -18.90
N ALA A 307 10.71 -28.05 -18.94
CA ALA A 307 11.57 -28.29 -17.79
C ALA A 307 12.43 -27.06 -17.42
N LEU A 308 12.81 -26.24 -18.40
CA LEU A 308 13.55 -25.00 -18.18
C LEU A 308 12.57 -23.83 -18.07
N ARG A 309 12.59 -23.13 -16.94
CA ARG A 309 11.80 -21.92 -16.69
C ARG A 309 12.73 -20.74 -16.39
N LEU A 310 12.42 -19.60 -16.99
CA LEU A 310 13.11 -18.33 -16.78
C LEU A 310 12.11 -17.33 -16.19
N LEU A 311 12.19 -17.11 -14.88
CA LEU A 311 11.33 -16.17 -14.18
C LEU A 311 12.00 -14.80 -14.18
N VAL A 312 11.51 -13.90 -15.03
CA VAL A 312 12.02 -12.54 -15.08
C VAL A 312 11.35 -11.73 -13.97
N GLY A 313 12.14 -11.17 -13.06
CA GLY A 313 11.66 -10.39 -11.92
C GLY A 313 10.96 -9.11 -12.37
N ALA A 314 9.67 -9.20 -12.69
CA ALA A 314 8.88 -8.17 -13.35
C ALA A 314 7.75 -7.66 -12.45
N GLY A 315 8.00 -7.58 -11.13
CA GLY A 315 7.27 -6.67 -10.25
C GLY A 315 7.46 -5.20 -10.67
N THR A 316 6.73 -4.27 -10.05
CA THR A 316 6.74 -2.85 -10.41
C THR A 316 8.16 -2.26 -10.45
N CYS A 317 9.01 -2.63 -9.49
CA CYS A 317 10.43 -2.22 -9.44
C CYS A 317 11.23 -2.74 -10.64
N GLY A 318 11.10 -4.02 -11.00
CA GLY A 318 11.78 -4.61 -12.15
C GLY A 318 11.27 -4.04 -13.48
N ARG A 319 9.96 -3.81 -13.60
CA ARG A 319 9.35 -3.17 -14.78
C ARG A 319 9.89 -1.76 -15.00
N ALA A 320 10.10 -1.00 -13.93
CA ALA A 320 10.65 0.35 -13.99
C ALA A 320 12.07 0.40 -14.58
N VAL A 321 12.85 -0.68 -14.45
CA VAL A 321 14.22 -0.80 -14.97
C VAL A 321 14.36 -1.72 -16.19
N GLY A 322 13.25 -2.04 -16.87
CA GLY A 322 13.28 -2.73 -18.16
C GLY A 322 13.05 -4.25 -18.14
N ALA A 323 12.59 -4.84 -17.04
CA ALA A 323 12.32 -6.29 -16.97
C ALA A 323 11.36 -6.81 -18.06
N ARG A 324 10.40 -5.99 -18.51
CA ARG A 324 9.52 -6.35 -19.64
C ARG A 324 10.27 -6.53 -20.96
N ALA A 325 11.29 -5.72 -21.19
CA ALA A 325 12.12 -5.84 -22.38
C ALA A 325 12.99 -7.10 -22.32
N VAL A 326 13.50 -7.45 -21.13
CA VAL A 326 14.23 -8.71 -20.90
C VAL A 326 13.34 -9.92 -21.13
N HIS A 327 12.13 -9.92 -20.54
CA HIS A 327 11.12 -10.97 -20.77
C HIS A 327 10.82 -11.15 -22.26
N ALA A 328 10.51 -10.06 -22.97
CA ALA A 328 10.22 -10.10 -24.39
C ALA A 328 11.40 -10.62 -25.23
N ALA A 329 12.62 -10.20 -24.91
CA ALA A 329 13.82 -10.64 -25.63
C ALA A 329 14.11 -12.13 -25.41
N LEU A 330 13.98 -12.63 -24.17
CA LEU A 330 14.15 -14.05 -23.86
C LEU A 330 13.09 -14.90 -24.55
N ALA A 331 11.82 -14.48 -24.50
CA ALA A 331 10.73 -15.20 -25.15
C ALA A 331 10.90 -15.25 -26.68
N ALA A 332 11.25 -14.12 -27.30
CA ALA A 332 11.49 -14.05 -28.75
C ALA A 332 12.67 -14.92 -29.18
N GLU A 333 13.76 -14.90 -28.42
CA GLU A 333 14.95 -15.68 -28.72
C GLU A 333 14.74 -17.19 -28.51
N ALA A 334 14.03 -17.59 -27.44
CA ALA A 334 13.65 -18.98 -27.21
C ALA A 334 12.77 -19.51 -28.37
N ALA A 335 11.79 -18.71 -28.81
CA ALA A 335 10.96 -19.05 -29.95
C ALA A 335 11.76 -19.14 -31.26
N ARG A 336 12.69 -18.20 -31.51
CA ARG A 336 13.56 -18.19 -32.70
C ARG A 336 14.41 -19.46 -32.79
N ARG A 337 14.84 -20.01 -31.65
CA ARG A 337 15.65 -21.23 -31.56
C ARG A 337 14.83 -22.51 -31.42
N GLY A 338 13.50 -22.42 -31.27
CA GLY A 338 12.65 -23.59 -31.03
C GLY A 338 12.90 -24.26 -29.68
N LEU A 339 13.39 -23.54 -28.68
CA LEU A 339 13.72 -24.10 -27.37
C LEU A 339 12.46 -24.31 -26.53
N ALA A 340 12.37 -25.48 -25.89
CA ALA A 340 11.36 -25.76 -24.88
C ALA A 340 11.71 -25.03 -23.57
N VAL A 341 11.41 -23.73 -23.51
CA VAL A 341 11.63 -22.86 -22.35
C VAL A 341 10.36 -22.08 -22.03
N GLU A 342 9.99 -22.08 -20.75
CA GLU A 342 8.91 -21.22 -20.24
C GLU A 342 9.50 -19.90 -19.73
N VAL A 343 9.14 -18.77 -20.34
CA VAL A 343 9.57 -17.43 -19.89
C VAL A 343 8.43 -16.75 -19.15
N VAL A 344 8.59 -16.60 -17.83
CA VAL A 344 7.52 -16.17 -16.90
C VAL A 344 7.69 -14.70 -16.52
N ASP A 345 6.57 -13.96 -16.48
CA ASP A 345 6.45 -12.61 -15.91
C ASP A 345 6.45 -12.68 -14.38
N GLY A 346 7.62 -13.01 -13.83
CA GLY A 346 7.84 -13.37 -12.45
C GLY A 346 7.70 -12.23 -11.44
N ALA A 347 7.76 -12.63 -10.17
CA ALA A 347 7.78 -11.73 -9.02
C ALA A 347 9.17 -11.14 -8.76
N CYS A 348 9.22 -9.97 -8.10
CA CYS A 348 10.47 -9.49 -7.53
C CYS A 348 10.85 -10.35 -6.31
N SER A 349 12.13 -10.72 -6.17
CA SER A 349 12.64 -11.45 -5.00
C SER A 349 12.97 -10.55 -3.80
N GLY A 350 12.79 -9.24 -3.93
CA GLY A 350 13.22 -8.22 -2.98
C GLY A 350 14.63 -7.68 -3.25
N ALA A 351 15.44 -8.35 -4.07
CA ALA A 351 16.75 -7.84 -4.51
C ALA A 351 16.60 -6.77 -5.62
N CYS A 352 15.96 -5.64 -5.31
CA CYS A 352 15.67 -4.58 -6.27
C CYS A 352 16.95 -4.02 -6.95
N TRP A 353 18.06 -3.98 -6.23
CA TRP A 353 19.39 -3.60 -6.74
C TRP A 353 19.95 -4.51 -7.84
N ALA A 354 19.45 -5.74 -7.93
CA ALA A 354 19.84 -6.74 -8.92
C ALA A 354 18.94 -6.69 -10.18
N ALA A 355 17.91 -5.84 -10.19
CA ALA A 355 16.96 -5.80 -11.29
C ALA A 355 17.57 -5.18 -12.58
N PRO A 356 17.14 -5.63 -13.77
CA PRO A 356 16.30 -6.79 -14.03
C PRO A 356 17.00 -8.10 -13.65
N ALA A 357 16.37 -8.89 -12.79
CA ALA A 357 16.90 -10.17 -12.34
C ALA A 357 16.16 -11.31 -13.05
N VAL A 358 16.85 -12.41 -13.33
CA VAL A 358 16.28 -13.60 -13.96
C VAL A 358 16.57 -14.80 -13.10
N GLU A 359 15.54 -15.44 -12.59
CA GLU A 359 15.67 -16.71 -11.89
C GLU A 359 15.56 -17.88 -12.87
N VAL A 360 16.54 -18.77 -12.82
CA VAL A 360 16.64 -19.96 -13.68
C VAL A 360 16.22 -21.17 -12.87
N GLN A 361 15.20 -21.89 -13.37
CA GLN A 361 14.75 -23.14 -12.79
C GLN A 361 14.91 -24.26 -13.82
N ARG A 362 15.67 -25.29 -13.44
CA ARG A 362 15.88 -26.49 -14.23
C ARG A 362 15.96 -27.70 -13.29
N PRO A 363 15.27 -28.82 -13.57
CA PRO A 363 15.40 -30.04 -12.79
C PRO A 363 16.86 -30.46 -12.63
N GLY A 364 17.25 -30.80 -11.40
CA GLY A 364 18.62 -31.18 -11.06
C GLY A 364 19.58 -30.01 -10.85
N TRP A 365 19.17 -28.76 -11.08
CA TRP A 365 19.99 -27.59 -10.78
C TRP A 365 19.62 -27.00 -9.42
N PRO A 366 20.58 -26.49 -8.63
CA PRO A 366 20.26 -25.58 -7.54
C PRO A 366 19.60 -24.32 -8.10
N ARG A 367 18.89 -23.61 -7.22
CA ARG A 367 18.28 -22.32 -7.54
C ARG A 367 19.35 -21.31 -7.92
N VAL A 368 19.15 -20.63 -9.05
CA VAL A 368 20.07 -19.65 -9.63
C VAL A 368 19.32 -18.35 -9.91
N LEU A 369 19.85 -17.23 -9.43
CA LEU A 369 19.35 -15.88 -9.68
C LEU A 369 20.45 -15.07 -10.38
N LEU A 370 20.21 -14.67 -11.62
CA LEU A 370 21.10 -13.79 -12.39
C LEU A 370 20.73 -12.33 -12.14
N GLU A 371 21.73 -11.49 -11.94
CA GLU A 371 21.53 -10.05 -11.70
C GLU A 371 21.80 -9.22 -12.95
N ARG A 372 21.07 -8.11 -13.08
CA ARG A 372 21.27 -7.05 -14.09
C ARG A 372 21.31 -7.57 -15.53
N VAL A 373 20.43 -8.52 -15.84
CA VAL A 373 20.31 -9.08 -17.20
C VAL A 373 19.74 -8.01 -18.12
N ALA A 374 20.41 -7.73 -19.24
CA ALA A 374 19.93 -6.81 -20.26
C ALA A 374 19.15 -7.55 -21.36
N PRO A 375 18.25 -6.86 -22.11
CA PRO A 375 17.58 -7.47 -23.25
C PRO A 375 18.56 -8.03 -24.30
N THR A 376 19.73 -7.38 -24.46
CA THR A 376 20.80 -7.81 -25.36
C THR A 376 21.50 -9.10 -24.91
N ASP A 377 21.35 -9.51 -23.66
CA ASP A 377 21.94 -10.76 -23.15
C ASP A 377 21.12 -11.99 -23.52
N ALA A 378 19.90 -11.86 -24.04
CA ALA A 378 18.98 -12.99 -24.25
C ALA A 378 19.59 -14.13 -25.08
N ALA A 379 20.25 -13.80 -26.20
CA ALA A 379 20.91 -14.78 -27.05
C ALA A 379 22.09 -15.47 -26.35
N ARG A 380 22.88 -14.72 -25.58
CA ARG A 380 24.02 -15.26 -24.84
C ARG A 380 23.55 -16.14 -23.68
N LEU A 381 22.51 -15.73 -22.96
CA LEU A 381 21.95 -16.48 -21.84
C LEU A 381 21.36 -17.82 -22.31
N LEU A 382 20.57 -17.82 -23.38
CA LEU A 382 19.97 -19.06 -23.87
C LEU A 382 21.04 -20.02 -24.41
N ALA A 383 22.10 -19.52 -25.06
CA ALA A 383 23.23 -20.36 -25.49
C ALA A 383 23.95 -21.02 -24.29
N ALA A 384 24.20 -20.26 -23.22
CA ALA A 384 24.79 -20.77 -21.98
C ALA A 384 23.91 -21.88 -21.35
N LEU A 385 22.60 -21.65 -21.27
CA LEU A 385 21.65 -22.60 -20.69
C LEU A 385 21.55 -23.91 -21.49
N GLU A 386 21.60 -23.83 -22.83
CA GLU A 386 21.69 -24.99 -23.72
C GLU A 386 22.96 -25.80 -23.47
N ALA A 387 24.10 -25.12 -23.28
CA ALA A 387 25.38 -25.74 -22.90
C ALA A 387 25.39 -26.29 -21.46
N GLY A 388 24.35 -26.03 -20.68
CA GLY A 388 24.25 -26.50 -19.30
C GLY A 388 25.03 -25.64 -18.31
N ASP A 389 25.22 -24.35 -18.60
CA ASP A 389 25.86 -23.39 -17.70
C ASP A 389 25.11 -22.04 -17.66
N VAL A 390 25.69 -21.10 -16.90
CA VAL A 390 25.31 -19.67 -16.86
C VAL A 390 26.56 -18.80 -16.91
N ALA A 391 27.57 -19.21 -17.67
CA ALA A 391 28.89 -18.58 -17.67
C ALA A 391 28.84 -17.11 -18.14
N GLY A 392 29.64 -16.26 -17.49
CA GLY A 392 29.68 -14.82 -17.78
C GLY A 392 28.45 -14.05 -17.30
N PHE A 393 27.64 -14.63 -16.41
CA PHE A 393 26.61 -13.91 -15.67
C PHE A 393 26.98 -13.84 -14.19
N ARG A 394 26.75 -12.67 -13.59
CA ARG A 394 26.84 -12.50 -12.15
C ARG A 394 25.50 -12.84 -11.50
N GLY A 395 25.54 -13.21 -10.24
CA GLY A 395 24.34 -13.48 -9.48
C GLY A 395 24.58 -14.33 -8.24
N VAL A 396 23.53 -15.02 -7.83
CA VAL A 396 23.48 -15.80 -6.60
C VAL A 396 23.00 -17.21 -6.88
N VAL A 397 23.63 -18.18 -6.20
CA VAL A 397 23.25 -19.60 -6.25
C VAL A 397 22.91 -20.11 -4.85
N TRP A 398 21.86 -20.93 -4.72
CA TRP A 398 21.56 -21.66 -3.48
C TRP A 398 22.25 -23.03 -3.49
N ALA A 399 23.56 -23.00 -3.36
CA ALA A 399 24.44 -24.16 -3.22
C ALA A 399 25.50 -23.88 -2.14
N GLU A 400 26.20 -24.93 -1.68
CA GLU A 400 27.27 -24.78 -0.67
C GLU A 400 28.48 -24.01 -1.20
N ARG A 401 28.76 -24.15 -2.49
CA ARG A 401 29.92 -23.56 -3.18
C ARG A 401 29.47 -22.66 -4.31
N ALA A 402 30.36 -21.74 -4.70
CA ALA A 402 30.14 -20.89 -5.86
C ALA A 402 29.90 -21.74 -7.11
N TRP A 403 29.05 -21.25 -8.00
CA TRP A 403 28.80 -21.90 -9.29
C TRP A 403 29.20 -20.94 -10.40
N GLY A 404 30.39 -21.14 -10.98
CA GLY A 404 30.99 -20.15 -11.87
C GLY A 404 31.19 -18.82 -11.13
N ASP A 405 30.70 -17.73 -11.71
CA ASP A 405 30.77 -16.37 -11.13
C ASP A 405 29.64 -16.08 -10.11
N LEU A 406 28.78 -17.05 -9.82
CA LEU A 406 27.68 -16.87 -8.88
C LEU A 406 28.11 -17.15 -7.44
N MET A 407 27.82 -16.18 -6.56
CA MET A 407 28.12 -16.28 -5.14
C MET A 407 27.08 -17.14 -4.41
N PRO A 408 27.48 -18.03 -3.48
CA PRO A 408 26.54 -18.75 -2.62
C PRO A 408 25.68 -17.80 -1.80
N ALA A 409 24.36 -18.02 -1.80
CA ALA A 409 23.40 -17.25 -1.01
C ALA A 409 23.76 -17.23 0.49
N ALA A 410 24.34 -18.33 1.00
CA ALA A 410 24.80 -18.45 2.39
C ALA A 410 25.96 -17.50 2.75
N THR A 411 26.71 -17.01 1.75
CA THR A 411 27.83 -16.08 1.93
C THR A 411 27.54 -14.67 1.41
N HIS A 412 26.53 -14.54 0.54
CA HIS A 412 26.17 -13.26 -0.03
C HIS A 412 25.59 -12.32 1.05
N PRO A 413 26.15 -11.10 1.24
CA PRO A 413 25.78 -10.21 2.34
C PRO A 413 24.27 -9.90 2.43
N PHE A 414 23.62 -9.69 1.28
CA PHE A 414 22.18 -9.43 1.24
C PHE A 414 21.33 -10.63 1.65
N TRP A 415 21.74 -11.86 1.34
CA TRP A 415 20.90 -13.05 1.51
C TRP A 415 21.14 -13.73 2.86
N ARG A 416 22.40 -13.83 3.29
CA ARG A 416 22.79 -14.47 4.55
C ARG A 416 22.11 -13.85 5.78
N GLY A 417 21.93 -12.53 5.79
CA GLY A 417 21.39 -11.81 6.95
C GLY A 417 19.86 -11.78 7.04
N GLN A 418 19.14 -12.50 6.17
CA GLN A 418 17.69 -12.51 6.14
C GLN A 418 17.09 -13.78 6.75
N THR A 419 15.94 -13.63 7.41
CA THR A 419 15.07 -14.74 7.84
C THR A 419 13.82 -14.71 6.98
N ARG A 420 13.86 -15.35 5.81
CA ARG A 420 12.78 -15.27 4.82
C ARG A 420 11.67 -16.27 5.12
N VAL A 421 10.55 -15.79 5.65
CA VAL A 421 9.31 -16.55 5.85
C VAL A 421 8.28 -16.06 4.84
N LEU A 422 7.95 -14.76 4.87
CA LEU A 422 6.98 -14.14 3.95
C LEU A 422 7.53 -14.05 2.52
N LEU A 423 8.84 -13.84 2.38
CA LEU A 423 9.51 -13.74 1.09
C LEU A 423 10.12 -15.06 0.61
N ALA A 424 9.82 -16.19 1.27
CA ALA A 424 10.43 -17.48 0.97
C ALA A 424 10.26 -17.88 -0.50
N ARG A 425 9.06 -17.66 -1.06
CA ARG A 425 8.72 -17.97 -2.46
C ARG A 425 8.82 -16.79 -3.42
N ALA A 426 9.14 -15.60 -2.90
CA ALA A 426 9.22 -14.39 -3.73
C ALA A 426 10.34 -14.54 -4.79
N GLY A 427 9.96 -14.41 -6.06
CA GLY A 427 10.83 -14.58 -7.22
C GLY A 427 10.96 -16.02 -7.73
N THR A 428 10.40 -17.01 -7.04
CA THR A 428 10.51 -18.44 -7.42
C THR A 428 9.22 -19.01 -7.99
N LEU A 429 8.13 -18.25 -7.96
CA LEU A 429 6.82 -18.66 -8.47
C LEU A 429 6.30 -17.69 -9.53
N ASP A 430 5.44 -18.19 -10.41
CA ASP A 430 4.59 -17.34 -11.24
C ASP A 430 3.47 -16.73 -10.38
N PRO A 431 3.47 -15.41 -10.12
CA PRO A 431 2.47 -14.77 -9.26
C PRO A 431 1.06 -14.76 -9.85
N ALA A 432 0.88 -15.12 -11.13
CA ALA A 432 -0.41 -15.24 -11.79
C ALA A 432 -0.93 -16.70 -11.86
N SER A 433 -0.21 -17.66 -11.25
CA SER A 433 -0.51 -19.09 -11.37
C SER A 433 -0.97 -19.69 -10.04
N LEU A 434 -2.25 -20.05 -9.97
CA LEU A 434 -2.79 -20.83 -8.84
C LEU A 434 -2.07 -22.18 -8.69
N ASP A 435 -1.65 -22.81 -9.80
CA ASP A 435 -0.90 -24.07 -9.76
C ASP A 435 0.44 -23.90 -9.03
N ASP A 436 1.22 -22.86 -9.36
CA ASP A 436 2.48 -22.59 -8.66
C ASP A 436 2.24 -22.33 -7.17
N ALA A 437 1.16 -21.62 -6.83
CA ALA A 437 0.78 -21.38 -5.45
C ALA A 437 0.43 -22.68 -4.69
N LEU A 438 -0.41 -23.55 -5.28
CA LEU A 438 -0.80 -24.84 -4.69
C LEU A 438 0.39 -25.78 -4.52
N LEU A 439 1.25 -25.88 -5.54
CA LEU A 439 2.47 -26.68 -5.49
C LEU A 439 3.48 -26.11 -4.47
N GLY A 440 3.50 -24.78 -4.32
CA GLY A 440 4.24 -24.05 -3.29
C GLY A 440 3.64 -24.14 -1.88
N GLY A 441 2.53 -24.87 -1.71
CA GLY A 441 1.91 -25.18 -0.42
C GLY A 441 0.82 -24.22 0.05
N SER A 442 0.43 -23.23 -0.75
CA SER A 442 -0.68 -22.33 -0.41
C SER A 442 -1.99 -23.12 -0.20
N TYR A 443 -2.83 -22.59 0.70
CA TYR A 443 -4.12 -23.12 1.14
C TYR A 443 -4.09 -24.35 2.05
N ARG A 444 -2.91 -24.92 2.34
CA ARG A 444 -2.79 -26.04 3.28
C ARG A 444 -3.19 -25.65 4.70
N ALA A 445 -2.77 -24.48 5.16
CA ALA A 445 -3.11 -23.99 6.49
C ALA A 445 -4.61 -23.70 6.60
N LEU A 446 -5.20 -23.14 5.53
CA LEU A 446 -6.65 -22.95 5.44
C LEU A 446 -7.41 -24.28 5.53
N ALA A 447 -7.04 -25.28 4.72
CA ALA A 447 -7.72 -26.57 4.73
C ALA A 447 -7.64 -27.27 6.10
N ALA A 448 -6.49 -27.17 6.78
CA ALA A 448 -6.32 -27.68 8.14
C ALA A 448 -7.16 -26.90 9.16
N ALA A 449 -7.17 -25.56 9.08
CA ALA A 449 -7.94 -24.70 9.98
C ALA A 449 -9.45 -24.96 9.91
N LEU A 450 -9.99 -25.26 8.72
CA LEU A 450 -11.41 -25.55 8.53
C LEU A 450 -11.87 -26.87 9.18
N ALA A 451 -10.95 -27.72 9.63
CA ALA A 451 -11.24 -28.93 10.38
C ALA A 451 -11.31 -28.71 11.91
N ALA A 452 -10.98 -27.51 12.38
CA ALA A 452 -10.96 -27.13 13.79
C ALA A 452 -11.89 -25.92 14.03
N PRO A 453 -12.34 -25.64 15.26
CA PRO A 453 -13.13 -24.45 15.53
C PRO A 453 -12.33 -23.16 15.24
N PRO A 454 -12.95 -22.06 14.79
CA PRO A 454 -12.26 -20.79 14.47
C PRO A 454 -11.39 -20.23 15.61
N GLU A 455 -11.79 -20.50 16.85
CA GLU A 455 -11.07 -20.13 18.07
C GLU A 455 -9.66 -20.72 18.09
N ALA A 456 -9.43 -21.88 17.48
CA ALA A 456 -8.09 -22.47 17.37
C ALA A 456 -7.14 -21.58 16.56
N VAL A 457 -7.64 -20.90 15.51
CA VAL A 457 -6.84 -19.93 14.73
C VAL A 457 -6.52 -18.69 15.58
N VAL A 458 -7.49 -18.21 16.37
CA VAL A 458 -7.28 -17.07 17.29
C VAL A 458 -6.21 -17.41 18.33
N GLU A 459 -6.27 -18.60 18.93
CA GLU A 459 -5.29 -19.03 19.93
C GLU A 459 -3.91 -19.29 19.32
N ALA A 460 -3.82 -19.87 18.12
CA ALA A 460 -2.54 -20.02 17.42
C ALA A 460 -1.88 -18.66 17.16
N VAL A 461 -2.64 -17.67 16.68
CA VAL A 461 -2.14 -16.31 16.43
C VAL A 461 -1.83 -15.56 17.72
N ARG A 462 -2.58 -15.81 18.80
CA ARG A 462 -2.30 -15.26 20.13
C ARG A 462 -0.99 -15.83 20.69
N ALA A 463 -0.80 -17.15 20.61
CA ALA A 463 0.40 -17.83 21.08
C ALA A 463 1.64 -17.38 20.31
N ALA A 464 1.51 -17.09 19.02
CA ALA A 464 2.57 -16.50 18.20
C ALA A 464 2.85 -15.02 18.50
N GLY A 465 2.02 -14.35 19.30
CA GLY A 465 2.21 -12.94 19.66
C GLY A 465 2.08 -11.95 18.49
N LEU A 466 1.37 -12.31 17.42
CA LEU A 466 1.34 -11.50 16.19
C LEU A 466 0.76 -10.09 16.44
N LEU A 467 1.61 -9.09 16.27
CA LEU A 467 1.24 -7.68 16.28
C LEU A 467 0.91 -7.18 14.87
N GLY A 468 0.00 -6.21 14.79
CA GLY A 468 -0.34 -5.53 13.54
C GLY A 468 0.88 -4.83 12.93
N ARG A 469 1.25 -5.24 11.72
CA ARG A 469 2.47 -4.78 11.02
C ARG A 469 2.29 -3.49 10.20
N GLY A 470 1.10 -2.88 10.26
CA GLY A 470 0.82 -1.55 9.69
C GLY A 470 1.28 -0.37 10.59
N GLY A 471 2.19 -0.59 11.53
CA GLY A 471 2.78 0.46 12.38
C GLY A 471 2.16 0.62 13.77
N ALA A 472 0.85 0.38 13.93
CA ALA A 472 0.18 0.52 15.23
C ALA A 472 0.53 -0.58 16.26
N CYS A 473 1.04 -1.72 15.80
CA CYS A 473 1.50 -2.84 16.64
C CYS A 473 0.43 -3.36 17.63
N PHE A 474 -0.85 -3.33 17.25
CA PHE A 474 -1.95 -3.86 18.07
C PHE A 474 -2.07 -5.38 17.89
N PRO A 475 -2.32 -6.18 18.95
CA PRO A 475 -2.44 -7.64 18.84
C PRO A 475 -3.56 -8.09 17.89
N ALA A 476 -3.21 -8.88 16.87
CA ALA A 476 -4.17 -9.31 15.84
C ALA A 476 -5.27 -10.21 16.42
N ALA A 477 -4.91 -11.19 17.26
CA ALA A 477 -5.85 -12.13 17.87
C ALA A 477 -6.93 -11.44 18.73
N LEU A 478 -6.56 -10.38 19.46
CA LEU A 478 -7.51 -9.61 20.27
C LEU A 478 -8.54 -8.91 19.38
N LYS A 479 -8.10 -8.35 18.25
CA LYS A 479 -8.97 -7.68 17.27
C LYS A 479 -9.98 -8.65 16.67
N TRP A 480 -9.55 -9.88 16.35
CA TRP A 480 -10.41 -10.91 15.77
C TRP A 480 -11.42 -11.44 16.78
N ALA A 481 -10.98 -11.68 18.03
CA ALA A 481 -11.88 -12.10 19.12
C ALA A 481 -12.95 -11.03 19.40
N ALA A 482 -12.57 -9.75 19.43
CA ALA A 482 -13.52 -8.65 19.62
C ALA A 482 -14.57 -8.58 18.50
N CYS A 483 -14.13 -8.68 17.24
CA CYS A 483 -15.05 -8.71 16.10
C CYS A 483 -15.99 -9.92 16.13
N ARG A 484 -15.46 -11.09 16.52
CA ARG A 484 -16.24 -12.33 16.60
C ARG A 484 -17.32 -12.26 17.68
N ALA A 485 -17.06 -11.57 18.78
CA ALA A 485 -18.03 -11.35 19.86
C ALA A 485 -19.22 -10.46 19.44
N GLY A 486 -19.06 -9.67 18.37
CA GLY A 486 -20.12 -8.83 17.82
C GLY A 486 -21.13 -9.59 16.95
N ALA A 487 -22.29 -8.98 16.72
CA ALA A 487 -23.36 -9.56 15.92
C ALA A 487 -23.04 -9.60 14.42
N ALA A 488 -23.51 -10.65 13.74
CA ALA A 488 -23.47 -10.75 12.28
C ALA A 488 -24.37 -9.69 11.59
N PRO A 489 -24.11 -9.34 10.32
CA PRO A 489 -22.96 -9.76 9.51
C PRO A 489 -21.65 -9.12 10.00
N ARG A 490 -20.53 -9.80 9.79
CA ARG A 490 -19.18 -9.34 10.18
C ARG A 490 -18.29 -9.22 8.96
N TYR A 491 -17.36 -8.28 8.99
CA TYR A 491 -16.52 -7.95 7.84
C TYR A 491 -15.03 -8.06 8.15
N LEU A 492 -14.26 -8.44 7.14
CA LEU A 492 -12.81 -8.27 7.14
C LEU A 492 -12.41 -7.29 6.04
N VAL A 493 -11.46 -6.42 6.34
CA VAL A 493 -10.87 -5.51 5.38
C VAL A 493 -9.36 -5.68 5.40
N MET A 494 -8.79 -6.08 4.26
CA MET A 494 -7.35 -6.02 4.05
C MET A 494 -7.00 -4.57 3.68
N ASN A 495 -6.20 -3.94 4.53
CA ASN A 495 -5.62 -2.63 4.25
C ASN A 495 -4.31 -2.81 3.47
N GLY A 496 -4.41 -2.70 2.14
CA GLY A 496 -3.30 -2.59 1.20
C GLY A 496 -3.14 -1.17 0.65
N GLU A 497 -3.58 -0.16 1.41
CA GLU A 497 -3.30 1.25 1.12
C GLU A 497 -1.88 1.61 1.57
N GLU A 498 -0.88 1.11 0.84
CA GLU A 498 0.53 1.48 1.01
C GLU A 498 0.83 2.72 0.18
N GLY A 499 0.49 3.89 0.76
CA GLY A 499 0.64 5.20 0.14
C GLY A 499 1.89 5.97 0.57
N GLU A 500 2.66 5.44 1.52
CA GLU A 500 3.82 6.10 2.10
C GLU A 500 5.05 6.04 1.17
N PRO A 501 5.62 7.19 0.76
CA PRO A 501 6.95 7.26 0.17
C PRO A 501 7.99 6.45 0.96
N GLY A 502 8.76 5.63 0.24
CA GLY A 502 9.81 4.78 0.83
C GLY A 502 9.31 3.46 1.42
N ILE A 503 8.00 3.17 1.34
CA ILE A 503 7.42 1.91 1.80
C ILE A 503 6.84 1.16 0.61
N PHE A 504 7.25 -0.09 0.45
CA PHE A 504 6.88 -0.92 -0.70
C PHE A 504 6.78 -2.41 -0.34
N LYS A 505 6.66 -2.74 0.95
CA LYS A 505 6.63 -4.13 1.44
C LYS A 505 5.33 -4.84 1.06
N ASP A 506 4.20 -4.14 1.19
CA ASP A 506 2.87 -4.71 0.95
C ASP A 506 2.63 -4.86 -0.54
N ARG A 507 3.03 -3.85 -1.34
CA ARG A 507 3.05 -3.95 -2.79
C ARG A 507 3.88 -5.13 -3.26
N HIS A 508 5.07 -5.35 -2.68
CA HIS A 508 5.88 -6.51 -3.04
C HIS A 508 5.19 -7.83 -2.69
N LEU A 509 4.53 -7.95 -1.53
CA LEU A 509 3.78 -9.16 -1.17
C LEU A 509 2.62 -9.41 -2.14
N LEU A 510 1.81 -8.40 -2.41
CA LEU A 510 0.66 -8.49 -3.33
C LEU A 510 1.08 -8.82 -4.76
N GLU A 511 2.22 -8.30 -5.20
CA GLU A 511 2.76 -8.58 -6.53
C GLU A 511 3.50 -9.92 -6.57
N ALA A 512 4.11 -10.37 -5.47
CA ALA A 512 4.96 -11.56 -5.47
C ALA A 512 4.20 -12.85 -5.17
N ASP A 513 3.25 -12.82 -4.23
CA ASP A 513 2.49 -14.00 -3.81
C ASP A 513 1.07 -13.59 -3.36
N PRO A 514 0.18 -13.25 -4.30
CA PRO A 514 -1.18 -12.84 -3.97
C PRO A 514 -2.00 -13.97 -3.31
N HIS A 515 -1.67 -15.24 -3.57
CA HIS A 515 -2.34 -16.39 -2.97
C HIS A 515 -1.97 -16.59 -1.50
N LEU A 516 -0.72 -16.32 -1.08
CA LEU A 516 -0.34 -16.27 0.34
C LEU A 516 -1.18 -15.24 1.11
N VAL A 517 -1.31 -14.04 0.54
CA VAL A 517 -2.11 -12.97 1.15
C VAL A 517 -3.57 -13.37 1.22
N LEU A 518 -4.12 -13.95 0.14
CA LEU A 518 -5.51 -14.39 0.10
C LEU A 518 -5.79 -15.54 1.07
N GLU A 519 -4.88 -16.48 1.26
CA GLU A 519 -5.00 -17.51 2.30
C GLU A 519 -5.05 -16.88 3.71
N GLY A 520 -4.17 -15.91 3.98
CA GLY A 520 -4.17 -15.16 5.23
C GLY A 520 -5.47 -14.39 5.49
N VAL A 521 -6.03 -13.78 4.45
CA VAL A 521 -7.37 -13.14 4.48
C VAL A 521 -8.44 -14.15 4.89
N LEU A 522 -8.45 -15.34 4.29
CA LEU A 522 -9.46 -16.36 4.54
C LEU A 522 -9.34 -16.94 5.96
N LEU A 523 -8.12 -17.18 6.45
CA LEU A 523 -7.87 -17.61 7.82
C LEU A 523 -8.34 -16.58 8.85
N ALA A 524 -8.02 -15.30 8.61
CA ALA A 524 -8.46 -14.21 9.49
C ALA A 524 -9.98 -14.01 9.44
N ALA A 525 -10.59 -14.16 8.26
CA ALA A 525 -12.05 -14.10 8.10
C ALA A 525 -12.74 -15.26 8.83
N TYR A 526 -12.20 -16.48 8.71
CA TYR A 526 -12.68 -17.64 9.45
C TYR A 526 -12.63 -17.42 10.96
N ALA A 527 -11.47 -16.99 11.48
CA ALA A 527 -11.27 -16.67 12.89
C ALA A 527 -12.24 -15.60 13.40
N ALA A 528 -12.40 -14.50 12.66
CA ALA A 528 -13.30 -13.40 13.02
C ALA A 528 -14.79 -13.73 12.81
N GLY A 529 -15.12 -14.81 12.09
CA GLY A 529 -16.48 -15.12 11.67
C GLY A 529 -17.01 -14.13 10.62
N ALA A 530 -16.13 -13.57 9.79
CA ALA A 530 -16.47 -12.63 8.73
C ALA A 530 -16.85 -13.36 7.44
N GLU A 531 -18.06 -13.10 6.96
CA GLU A 531 -18.63 -13.72 5.76
C GLU A 531 -18.24 -12.97 4.47
N ARG A 532 -17.70 -11.76 4.62
CA ARG A 532 -17.25 -10.94 3.50
C ARG A 532 -15.92 -10.27 3.81
N ALA A 533 -14.99 -10.38 2.87
CA ALA A 533 -13.68 -9.75 2.91
C ALA A 533 -13.56 -8.71 1.80
N ILE A 534 -13.12 -7.50 2.14
CA ILE A 534 -12.84 -6.41 1.20
C ILE A 534 -11.33 -6.24 1.12
N LEU A 535 -10.76 -6.51 -0.04
CA LEU A 535 -9.36 -6.27 -0.33
C LEU A 535 -9.22 -4.83 -0.82
N TYR A 536 -8.77 -3.92 0.03
CA TYR A 536 -8.60 -2.52 -0.34
C TYR A 536 -7.16 -2.28 -0.76
N VAL A 537 -6.94 -2.02 -2.05
CA VAL A 537 -5.60 -1.85 -2.64
C VAL A 537 -5.40 -0.40 -3.06
N HIS A 538 -4.21 0.13 -2.78
CA HIS A 538 -3.81 1.48 -3.15
C HIS A 538 -4.10 1.83 -4.62
N GLY A 539 -4.54 3.07 -4.83
CA GLY A 539 -4.98 3.57 -6.13
C GLY A 539 -3.93 3.43 -7.24
N GLU A 540 -2.66 3.63 -6.92
CA GLU A 540 -1.54 3.57 -7.88
C GLU A 540 -0.93 2.17 -8.04
N ALA A 541 -1.31 1.20 -7.21
CA ALA A 541 -0.74 -0.15 -7.24
C ALA A 541 -1.43 -1.04 -8.31
N ASP A 542 -1.40 -0.60 -9.58
CA ASP A 542 -2.07 -1.27 -10.71
C ASP A 542 -1.70 -2.75 -10.84
N LEU A 543 -0.42 -3.09 -10.73
CA LEU A 543 0.06 -4.47 -10.88
C LEU A 543 -0.41 -5.36 -9.71
N ALA A 544 -0.33 -4.85 -8.49
CA ALA A 544 -0.83 -5.53 -7.31
C ALA A 544 -2.34 -5.81 -7.43
N ALA A 545 -3.13 -4.80 -7.84
CA ALA A 545 -4.56 -4.96 -8.05
C ALA A 545 -4.87 -5.99 -9.16
N ALA A 546 -4.13 -5.97 -10.27
CA ALA A 546 -4.33 -6.93 -11.37
C ALA A 546 -3.99 -8.37 -10.97
N ARG A 547 -2.85 -8.59 -10.31
CA ARG A 547 -2.43 -9.92 -9.84
C ARG A 547 -3.37 -10.45 -8.76
N LEU A 548 -3.80 -9.59 -7.83
CA LEU A 548 -4.76 -9.98 -6.80
C LEU A 548 -6.15 -10.27 -7.37
N ALA A 549 -6.64 -9.48 -8.34
CA ALA A 549 -7.90 -9.75 -9.02
C ALA A 549 -7.87 -11.12 -9.70
N ARG A 550 -6.75 -11.46 -10.36
CA ARG A 550 -6.55 -12.78 -10.96
C ARG A 550 -6.55 -13.88 -9.91
N ALA A 551 -5.81 -13.71 -8.82
CA ALA A 551 -5.76 -14.69 -7.73
C ALA A 551 -7.14 -14.94 -7.10
N VAL A 552 -7.95 -13.88 -6.90
CA VAL A 552 -9.34 -14.00 -6.42
C VAL A 552 -10.22 -14.73 -7.43
N HIS A 553 -10.07 -14.44 -8.73
CA HIS A 553 -10.81 -15.15 -9.79
C HIS A 553 -10.47 -16.64 -9.79
N ASP A 554 -9.19 -17.00 -9.83
CA ASP A 554 -8.74 -18.39 -9.86
C ASP A 554 -9.14 -19.13 -8.58
N ALA A 555 -9.01 -18.47 -7.42
CA ALA A 555 -9.44 -19.04 -6.13
C ALA A 555 -10.96 -19.27 -6.09
N ARG A 556 -11.77 -18.36 -6.65
CA ARG A 556 -13.22 -18.54 -6.74
C ARG A 556 -13.57 -19.73 -7.64
N ALA A 557 -12.94 -19.84 -8.81
CA ALA A 557 -13.14 -20.95 -9.74
C ALA A 557 -12.75 -22.30 -9.12
N ALA A 558 -11.74 -22.33 -8.24
CA ALA A 558 -11.31 -23.51 -7.52
C ALA A 558 -12.09 -23.79 -6.22
N GLY A 559 -13.11 -23.00 -5.88
CA GLY A 559 -13.89 -23.16 -4.64
C GLY A 559 -13.11 -22.81 -3.36
N LEU A 560 -12.00 -22.07 -3.47
CA LEU A 560 -11.20 -21.56 -2.34
C LEU A 560 -11.78 -20.27 -1.75
N VAL A 561 -12.67 -19.60 -2.48
CA VAL A 561 -13.39 -18.38 -2.09
C VAL A 561 -14.86 -18.55 -2.51
N GLY A 562 -15.79 -18.03 -1.74
CA GLY A 562 -17.22 -18.07 -2.05
C GLY A 562 -18.05 -18.60 -0.89
N PRO A 563 -19.29 -19.06 -1.15
CA PRO A 563 -20.25 -19.40 -0.09
C PRO A 563 -19.87 -20.66 0.70
N ARG A 564 -19.06 -21.56 0.12
CA ARG A 564 -18.58 -22.79 0.77
C ARG A 564 -17.12 -23.04 0.42
N VAL A 565 -16.22 -22.43 1.18
CA VAL A 565 -14.78 -22.54 0.99
C VAL A 565 -14.36 -23.99 1.19
N LEU A 566 -13.75 -24.59 0.16
CA LEU A 566 -13.34 -26.00 0.12
C LEU A 566 -14.46 -26.97 0.49
N GLY A 567 -15.71 -26.63 0.15
CA GLY A 567 -16.88 -27.45 0.47
C GLY A 567 -17.26 -27.46 1.96
N SER A 568 -16.59 -26.66 2.80
CA SER A 568 -16.89 -26.54 4.23
C SER A 568 -18.18 -25.73 4.48
N GLY A 569 -18.60 -25.69 5.75
CA GLY A 569 -19.69 -24.81 6.22
C GLY A 569 -19.29 -23.33 6.34
N PHE A 570 -18.04 -22.97 6.06
CA PHE A 570 -17.57 -21.59 6.06
C PHE A 570 -17.68 -20.97 4.67
N GLY A 571 -18.31 -19.80 4.59
CA GLY A 571 -18.36 -18.97 3.39
C GLY A 571 -17.63 -17.64 3.60
N CYS A 572 -16.88 -17.21 2.59
CA CYS A 572 -16.29 -15.88 2.54
C CYS A 572 -16.34 -15.32 1.12
N VAL A 573 -17.14 -14.27 0.92
CA VAL A 573 -17.17 -13.52 -0.34
C VAL A 573 -16.05 -12.50 -0.33
N VAL A 574 -15.15 -12.58 -1.32
CA VAL A 574 -14.03 -11.65 -1.46
C VAL A 574 -14.31 -10.64 -2.56
N GLU A 575 -14.19 -9.35 -2.22
CA GLU A 575 -14.32 -8.22 -3.13
C GLU A 575 -13.01 -7.43 -3.17
N LEU A 576 -12.55 -7.07 -4.38
CA LEU A 576 -11.43 -6.16 -4.55
C LEU A 576 -11.95 -4.72 -4.71
N ARG A 577 -11.46 -3.81 -3.87
CA ARG A 577 -11.66 -2.36 -4.03
C ARG A 577 -10.33 -1.67 -4.23
N ARG A 578 -10.35 -0.68 -5.12
CA ARG A 578 -9.18 0.15 -5.39
C ARG A 578 -9.41 1.52 -4.78
N GLY A 579 -8.45 1.98 -3.99
CA GLY A 579 -8.45 3.31 -3.42
C GLY A 579 -8.46 4.37 -4.51
N ALA A 580 -9.10 5.50 -4.20
CA ALA A 580 -9.04 6.70 -5.01
C ALA A 580 -7.92 7.63 -4.52
N GLY A 581 -6.88 7.06 -3.89
CA GLY A 581 -5.66 7.64 -3.31
C GLY A 581 -5.80 8.75 -2.27
N GLY A 582 -4.66 9.15 -1.70
CA GLY A 582 -4.54 9.94 -0.47
C GLY A 582 -4.04 9.10 0.72
N PHE A 583 -2.95 9.52 1.35
CA PHE A 583 -2.26 8.84 2.45
C PHE A 583 -3.14 8.63 3.68
N VAL A 584 -4.09 9.53 3.97
CA VAL A 584 -5.01 9.35 5.11
C VAL A 584 -5.86 8.09 4.98
N LEU A 585 -6.04 7.53 3.78
CA LEU A 585 -6.73 6.25 3.56
C LEU A 585 -6.02 5.06 4.21
N GLY A 586 -4.74 5.18 4.56
CA GLY A 586 -4.04 4.17 5.37
C GLY A 586 -4.56 4.10 6.81
N GLU A 587 -5.22 5.16 7.31
CA GLU A 587 -5.86 5.17 8.62
C GLU A 587 -7.11 4.29 8.61
N GLU A 588 -7.23 3.43 9.62
CA GLU A 588 -8.24 2.38 9.67
C GLU A 588 -9.66 2.86 9.41
N THR A 589 -10.11 3.91 10.11
CA THR A 589 -11.50 4.39 10.00
C THR A 589 -11.74 5.26 8.76
N ALA A 590 -10.72 5.98 8.30
CA ALA A 590 -10.78 6.71 7.03
C ALA A 590 -10.88 5.75 5.83
N LEU A 591 -10.21 4.59 5.89
CA LEU A 591 -10.36 3.52 4.93
C LEU A 591 -11.82 3.02 4.88
N LEU A 592 -12.43 2.80 6.05
CA LEU A 592 -13.84 2.36 6.12
C LEU A 592 -14.79 3.41 5.52
N GLU A 593 -14.58 4.69 5.79
CA GLU A 593 -15.35 5.77 5.17
C GLU A 593 -15.22 5.75 3.64
N SER A 594 -14.02 5.50 3.11
CA SER A 594 -13.81 5.36 1.67
C SER A 594 -14.56 4.15 1.08
N VAL A 595 -14.48 3.00 1.76
CA VAL A 595 -15.28 1.82 1.38
C VAL A 595 -16.77 2.17 1.39
N GLU A 596 -17.26 2.99 2.31
CA GLU A 596 -18.66 3.43 2.35
C GLU A 596 -19.01 4.55 1.35
N GLY A 597 -18.08 4.96 0.48
CA GLY A 597 -18.30 6.03 -0.50
C GLY A 597 -18.38 7.42 0.14
N ARG A 598 -17.70 7.62 1.26
CA ARG A 598 -17.63 8.89 2.00
C ARG A 598 -16.25 9.55 1.80
N ARG A 599 -16.09 10.76 2.35
CA ARG A 599 -14.78 11.39 2.45
C ARG A 599 -13.94 10.61 3.46
N ALA A 600 -12.67 10.36 3.14
CA ALA A 600 -11.74 9.64 3.98
C ALA A 600 -11.31 10.46 5.20
N GLN A 601 -12.22 10.56 6.17
CA GLN A 601 -12.00 11.30 7.40
C GLN A 601 -12.08 10.35 8.59
N PRO A 602 -11.04 10.29 9.45
CA PRO A 602 -11.06 9.39 10.60
C PRO A 602 -12.29 9.61 11.49
N ARG A 603 -12.89 8.51 11.96
CA ARG A 603 -14.02 8.53 12.89
C ARG A 603 -13.52 8.78 14.32
N PRO A 604 -14.25 9.53 15.16
CA PRO A 604 -13.99 9.55 16.59
C PRO A 604 -14.08 8.13 17.15
N ARG A 605 -13.19 7.79 18.08
CA ARG A 605 -13.19 6.51 18.81
C ARG A 605 -13.35 6.81 20.29
N PRO A 606 -14.15 6.07 21.06
CA PRO A 606 -15.01 4.93 20.64
C PRO A 606 -16.26 5.32 19.81
N PRO A 607 -16.94 4.35 19.15
CA PRO A 607 -16.66 2.90 19.13
C PRO A 607 -15.48 2.53 18.22
N PHE A 608 -14.85 1.38 18.49
CA PHE A 608 -13.78 0.85 17.63
C PHE A 608 -14.34 0.05 16.44
N PRO A 609 -13.63 -0.07 15.31
CA PRO A 609 -14.11 -0.83 14.14
C PRO A 609 -14.48 -2.28 14.43
N ALA A 610 -13.75 -2.94 15.36
CA ALA A 610 -14.05 -4.30 15.77
C ALA A 610 -15.43 -4.43 16.46
N GLU A 611 -16.00 -3.32 16.96
CA GLU A 611 -17.35 -3.25 17.53
C GLU A 611 -18.35 -2.72 16.49
N ALA A 612 -18.02 -1.58 15.87
CA ALA A 612 -18.85 -0.89 14.88
C ALA A 612 -17.97 -0.25 13.79
N GLY A 613 -17.68 -1.00 12.74
CA GLY A 613 -16.90 -0.59 11.58
C GLY A 613 -17.77 -0.35 10.35
N LEU A 614 -17.59 -1.16 9.31
CA LEU A 614 -18.32 -1.03 8.05
C LEU A 614 -19.82 -1.16 8.28
N TRP A 615 -20.56 -0.15 7.85
CA TRP A 615 -22.02 -0.11 7.99
C TRP A 615 -22.51 -0.31 9.43
N GLY A 616 -21.70 0.11 10.41
CA GLY A 616 -21.98 -0.05 11.84
C GLY A 616 -21.88 -1.49 12.34
N ARG A 617 -21.27 -2.39 11.57
CA ARG A 617 -21.10 -3.81 11.92
C ARG A 617 -19.68 -4.13 12.37
N PRO A 618 -19.47 -5.16 13.20
CA PRO A 618 -18.14 -5.57 13.63
C PRO A 618 -17.23 -5.83 12.43
N THR A 619 -16.08 -5.16 12.40
CA THR A 619 -15.16 -5.18 11.27
C THR A 619 -13.71 -5.30 11.74
N VAL A 620 -13.02 -6.30 11.20
CA VAL A 620 -11.57 -6.43 11.35
C VAL A 620 -10.89 -5.70 10.19
N VAL A 621 -9.95 -4.81 10.49
CA VAL A 621 -9.03 -4.25 9.48
C VAL A 621 -7.61 -4.72 9.78
N ASN A 622 -6.95 -5.40 8.84
CA ASN A 622 -5.54 -5.81 9.00
C ASN A 622 -4.69 -5.43 7.79
N ASN A 623 -3.44 -5.09 8.05
CA ASN A 623 -2.44 -4.80 7.03
C ASN A 623 -2.06 -6.08 6.25
N VAL A 624 -1.68 -5.94 4.98
CA VAL A 624 -1.27 -7.04 4.08
C VAL A 624 -0.20 -7.94 4.72
N GLU A 625 0.91 -7.38 5.22
CA GLU A 625 1.98 -8.17 5.87
C GLU A 625 1.49 -8.91 7.12
N THR A 626 0.50 -8.37 7.83
CA THR A 626 -0.08 -9.06 9.01
C THR A 626 -0.84 -10.30 8.56
N LEU A 627 -1.63 -10.19 7.49
CA LEU A 627 -2.41 -11.30 6.95
C LEU A 627 -1.50 -12.35 6.29
N ALA A 628 -0.46 -11.93 5.55
CA ALA A 628 0.50 -12.83 4.93
C ALA A 628 1.29 -13.70 5.93
N ALA A 629 1.42 -13.25 7.18
CA ALA A 629 2.07 -14.03 8.24
C ALA A 629 1.19 -15.15 8.82
N VAL A 630 -0.14 -15.07 8.66
CA VAL A 630 -1.09 -15.98 9.31
C VAL A 630 -0.94 -17.43 8.85
N PRO A 631 -0.79 -17.76 7.54
CA PRO A 631 -0.67 -19.15 7.10
C PRO A 631 0.48 -19.90 7.77
N GLY A 632 1.68 -19.30 7.86
CA GLY A 632 2.84 -19.93 8.49
C GLY A 632 2.69 -20.13 10.00
N ILE A 633 1.96 -19.24 10.67
CA ILE A 633 1.64 -19.37 12.10
C ILE A 633 0.66 -20.52 12.33
N VAL A 634 -0.41 -20.60 11.53
CA VAL A 634 -1.45 -21.63 11.66
C VAL A 634 -0.91 -23.02 11.32
N ALA A 635 -0.01 -23.12 10.34
CA ALA A 635 0.65 -24.38 10.01
C ALA A 635 1.68 -24.83 11.05
N ALA A 636 1.98 -24.02 12.08
CA ALA A 636 3.10 -24.21 13.01
C ALA A 636 4.48 -24.35 12.33
N GLU A 637 4.58 -23.90 11.08
CA GLU A 637 5.80 -23.94 10.26
C GLU A 637 6.71 -22.73 10.54
N ALA A 638 6.18 -21.66 11.14
CA ALA A 638 6.92 -20.43 11.43
C ALA A 638 6.80 -19.98 12.90
N PRO A 639 7.66 -20.50 13.81
CA PRO A 639 7.75 -20.00 15.19
C PRO A 639 8.55 -18.69 15.32
N ARG A 640 9.04 -18.11 14.22
CA ARG A 640 9.95 -16.96 14.23
C ARG A 640 9.22 -15.71 13.76
N GLU A 641 9.03 -14.76 14.67
CA GLU A 641 8.55 -13.42 14.32
C GLU A 641 9.55 -12.77 13.35
N THR A 642 9.09 -12.34 12.19
CA THR A 642 9.89 -11.60 11.21
C THR A 642 9.24 -10.26 10.90
N LYS A 643 9.98 -9.34 10.28
CA LYS A 643 9.43 -8.09 9.74
C LYS A 643 10.09 -7.74 8.41
N LEU A 644 9.27 -7.23 7.49
CA LEU A 644 9.73 -6.70 6.21
C LEU A 644 10.21 -5.25 6.36
N PHE A 645 11.36 -4.96 5.76
CA PHE A 645 11.91 -3.61 5.65
C PHE A 645 12.20 -3.25 4.20
N GLY A 646 11.64 -2.13 3.75
CA GLY A 646 11.95 -1.51 2.46
C GLY A 646 13.15 -0.57 2.62
N LEU A 647 14.29 -0.97 2.08
CA LEU A 647 15.54 -0.21 2.09
C LEU A 647 15.63 0.68 0.86
N SER A 648 15.74 1.99 1.09
CA SER A 648 15.81 3.00 0.03
C SER A 648 16.81 4.11 0.35
N GLY A 649 16.94 5.08 -0.55
CA GLY A 649 18.00 6.08 -0.51
C GLY A 649 19.26 5.62 -1.25
N PRO A 650 20.38 6.33 -1.10
CA PRO A 650 21.63 6.04 -1.80
C PRO A 650 22.32 4.84 -1.14
N LEU A 651 21.81 3.64 -1.39
CA LEU A 651 22.39 2.37 -0.93
C LEU A 651 22.99 1.60 -2.10
N ARG A 652 23.99 0.75 -1.85
CA ARG A 652 24.51 -0.20 -2.84
C ARG A 652 23.49 -1.28 -3.19
N ARG A 653 22.73 -1.72 -2.19
CA ARG A 653 21.76 -2.82 -2.29
C ARG A 653 20.37 -2.42 -1.77
N PRO A 654 19.71 -1.39 -2.35
CA PRO A 654 18.32 -1.10 -2.02
C PRO A 654 17.41 -2.26 -2.39
N GLY A 655 16.30 -2.40 -1.68
CA GLY A 655 15.38 -3.51 -1.89
C GLY A 655 14.56 -3.84 -0.67
N LEU A 656 13.91 -4.99 -0.70
CA LEU A 656 13.10 -5.51 0.38
C LEU A 656 13.85 -6.63 1.10
N VAL A 657 13.95 -6.52 2.42
CA VAL A 657 14.60 -7.52 3.28
C VAL A 657 13.64 -8.01 4.35
N GLU A 658 13.77 -9.27 4.74
CA GLU A 658 13.01 -9.87 5.84
C GLU A 658 13.98 -10.29 6.94
N VAL A 659 13.79 -9.77 8.16
CA VAL A 659 14.68 -10.01 9.29
C VAL A 659 13.91 -10.43 10.53
N GLY A 660 14.57 -11.15 11.43
CA GLY A 660 14.00 -11.56 12.71
C GLY A 660 14.01 -10.46 13.77
N PRO A 661 13.62 -10.78 15.02
CA PRO A 661 13.62 -9.85 16.13
C PRO A 661 15.04 -9.37 16.43
N GLY A 662 15.16 -8.15 16.96
CA GLY A 662 16.45 -7.55 17.31
C GLY A 662 17.20 -6.92 16.13
N ALA A 663 16.55 -6.78 14.96
CA ALA A 663 17.13 -6.08 13.83
C ALA A 663 17.55 -4.64 14.18
N THR A 664 18.70 -4.21 13.67
CA THR A 664 19.28 -2.88 13.90
C THR A 664 19.39 -2.11 12.58
N LEU A 665 19.40 -0.78 12.62
CA LEU A 665 19.59 0.02 11.39
C LEU A 665 20.98 -0.20 10.78
N ALA A 666 22.02 -0.45 11.60
CA ALA A 666 23.34 -0.84 11.11
C ALA A 666 23.27 -2.14 10.30
N GLY A 667 22.58 -3.17 10.83
CA GLY A 667 22.37 -4.42 10.11
C GLY A 667 21.60 -4.23 8.80
N LEU A 668 20.57 -3.38 8.80
CA LEU A 668 19.77 -3.10 7.61
C LEU A 668 20.52 -2.30 6.55
N LEU A 669 21.11 -1.16 6.93
CA LEU A 669 21.65 -0.18 5.98
C LEU A 669 23.10 -0.50 5.56
N GLU A 670 23.93 -0.96 6.49
CA GLU A 670 25.35 -1.18 6.26
C GLU A 670 25.61 -2.63 5.83
N ALA A 671 25.13 -3.62 6.58
CA ALA A 671 25.37 -5.03 6.25
C ALA A 671 24.54 -5.48 5.03
N LEU A 672 23.21 -5.43 5.14
CA LEU A 672 22.31 -5.85 4.06
C LEU A 672 22.34 -4.85 2.89
N GLY A 673 22.12 -3.56 3.18
CA GLY A 673 22.09 -2.46 2.20
C GLY A 673 23.46 -2.10 1.60
N GLY A 674 24.57 -2.48 2.25
CA GLY A 674 25.93 -2.27 1.75
C GLY A 674 26.45 -0.85 1.88
N GLY A 675 25.81 -0.01 2.69
CA GLY A 675 26.15 1.41 2.80
C GLY A 675 25.94 2.15 1.48
N THR A 676 26.58 3.31 1.36
CA THR A 676 26.42 4.19 0.20
C THR A 676 27.28 3.76 -1.00
N PRO A 677 26.81 3.97 -2.24
CA PRO A 677 27.59 3.69 -3.45
C PRO A 677 28.91 4.47 -3.55
N ASP A 678 28.93 5.71 -3.04
CA ASP A 678 30.08 6.60 -3.04
C ASP A 678 30.98 6.46 -1.80
N GLY A 679 30.61 5.61 -0.85
CA GLY A 679 31.40 5.34 0.36
C GLY A 679 31.24 6.39 1.46
N ARG A 680 30.39 7.41 1.29
CA ARG A 680 30.07 8.34 2.38
C ARG A 680 29.41 7.63 3.56
N ALA A 681 29.77 8.05 4.76
CA ALA A 681 29.12 7.58 5.98
C ALA A 681 27.63 7.95 5.98
N LEU A 682 26.82 7.12 6.62
CA LEU A 682 25.42 7.44 6.91
C LEU A 682 25.37 8.24 8.21
N VAL A 683 24.68 9.39 8.19
CA VAL A 683 24.53 10.26 9.37
C VAL A 683 23.17 10.08 10.04
N ALA A 684 22.17 9.64 9.27
CA ALA A 684 20.83 9.40 9.76
C ALA A 684 20.07 8.38 8.89
N ALA A 685 18.90 7.97 9.38
CA ALA A 685 17.92 7.20 8.63
C ALA A 685 16.50 7.69 8.91
N VAL A 686 15.67 7.81 7.88
CA VAL A 686 14.22 8.01 8.08
C VAL A 686 13.59 6.64 8.29
N VAL A 687 12.92 6.44 9.43
CA VAL A 687 12.27 5.17 9.78
C VAL A 687 10.77 5.38 9.94
N GLY A 688 9.97 4.57 9.24
CA GLY A 688 8.50 4.62 9.29
C GLY A 688 7.84 5.51 8.22
N GLY A 689 8.58 5.91 7.19
CA GLY A 689 8.06 6.73 6.09
C GLY A 689 7.87 8.21 6.47
N PRO A 690 6.98 8.94 5.78
CA PRO A 690 6.78 10.39 6.01
C PRO A 690 6.27 10.75 7.40
N SER A 691 5.45 9.90 8.03
CA SER A 691 5.03 10.07 9.42
C SER A 691 6.01 9.44 10.42
N GLY A 692 7.19 9.05 9.94
CA GLY A 692 8.28 8.50 10.72
C GLY A 692 9.15 9.56 11.39
N THR A 693 10.33 9.14 11.82
CA THR A 693 11.32 10.01 12.48
C THR A 693 12.69 9.86 11.84
N LEU A 694 13.52 10.88 12.00
CA LEU A 694 14.93 10.86 11.61
C LEU A 694 15.75 10.29 12.78
N VAL A 695 16.38 9.14 12.58
CA VAL A 695 17.17 8.44 13.60
C VAL A 695 18.66 8.71 13.34
N PRO A 696 19.44 9.21 14.32
CA PRO A 696 20.87 9.46 14.16
C PRO A 696 21.68 8.17 14.11
N ALA A 697 22.83 8.22 13.41
CA ALA A 697 23.77 7.10 13.30
C ALA A 697 24.21 6.54 14.67
N ALA A 698 24.28 7.38 15.70
CA ALA A 698 24.57 6.96 17.08
C ALA A 698 23.60 5.91 17.64
N ARG A 699 22.37 5.85 17.11
CA ARG A 699 21.35 4.86 17.50
C ARG A 699 21.23 3.69 16.53
N PHE A 700 22.09 3.58 15.52
CA PHE A 700 21.96 2.53 14.50
C PHE A 700 22.16 1.12 15.04
N ALA A 701 22.92 0.97 16.12
CA ALA A 701 23.14 -0.30 16.80
C ALA A 701 21.99 -0.70 17.76
N VAL A 702 21.05 0.21 18.03
CA VAL A 702 19.93 -0.07 18.94
C VAL A 702 18.98 -1.08 18.28
N PRO A 703 18.66 -2.20 18.93
CA PRO A 703 17.66 -3.15 18.45
C PRO A 703 16.31 -2.48 18.28
N MET A 704 15.71 -2.60 17.10
CA MET A 704 14.40 -2.04 16.84
C MET A 704 13.32 -2.84 17.56
N ALA A 705 12.45 -2.14 18.28
CA ALA A 705 11.32 -2.72 18.98
C ALA A 705 10.11 -1.78 18.91
N PRO A 706 8.88 -2.30 18.77
CA PRO A 706 7.67 -1.49 18.87
C PRO A 706 7.67 -0.65 20.15
N ARG A 707 7.49 0.67 20.02
CA ARG A 707 7.52 1.64 21.14
C ARG A 707 8.86 1.69 21.91
N GLY A 708 9.92 1.11 21.36
CA GLY A 708 11.29 1.27 21.86
C GLY A 708 11.92 2.58 21.38
N GLU A 709 13.20 2.77 21.70
CA GLU A 709 13.97 3.96 21.29
C GLU A 709 14.03 4.10 19.76
N VAL A 710 14.20 2.98 19.04
CA VAL A 710 14.04 2.91 17.59
C VAL A 710 12.84 2.02 17.28
N SER A 711 11.73 2.64 16.88
CA SER A 711 10.54 1.90 16.45
C SER A 711 10.66 1.52 14.97
N PRO A 712 10.39 0.28 14.58
CA PRO A 712 10.49 -0.14 13.18
C PRO A 712 9.35 0.41 12.31
N GLY A 713 8.32 0.98 12.94
CA GLY A 713 7.14 1.54 12.26
C GLY A 713 6.51 0.57 11.25
N THR A 714 6.13 1.13 10.11
CA THR A 714 5.62 0.40 8.94
C THR A 714 6.73 -0.32 8.14
N GLY A 715 8.01 -0.22 8.52
CA GLY A 715 9.12 -0.93 7.87
C GLY A 715 9.81 -0.19 6.72
N GLY A 716 9.41 1.03 6.39
CA GLY A 716 10.18 1.87 5.47
C GLY A 716 11.45 2.43 6.12
N VAL A 717 12.60 2.26 5.45
CA VAL A 717 13.88 2.83 5.89
C VAL A 717 14.56 3.55 4.73
N VAL A 718 14.81 4.86 4.91
CA VAL A 718 15.51 5.69 3.92
C VAL A 718 16.88 6.08 4.49
N ALA A 719 17.95 5.68 3.80
CA ALA A 719 19.32 6.02 4.19
C ALA A 719 19.62 7.51 3.93
N VAL A 720 20.27 8.19 4.88
CA VAL A 720 20.68 9.60 4.75
C VAL A 720 22.21 9.71 4.86
N PRO A 721 22.92 10.00 3.76
CA PRO A 721 24.38 10.10 3.76
C PRO A 721 24.87 11.44 4.34
N ALA A 722 26.14 11.47 4.76
CA ALA A 722 26.83 12.70 5.12
C ALA A 722 26.76 13.75 3.99
N GLY A 723 26.59 15.02 4.38
CA GLY A 723 26.39 16.14 3.45
C GLY A 723 24.95 16.27 2.91
N ALA A 724 24.01 15.43 3.33
CA ALA A 724 22.59 15.65 3.05
C ALA A 724 22.04 16.84 3.86
N ALA A 725 21.20 17.67 3.24
CA ALA A 725 20.54 18.77 3.93
C ALA A 725 19.41 18.24 4.84
N LEU A 726 19.72 18.01 6.12
CA LEU A 726 18.77 17.43 7.08
C LEU A 726 17.49 18.27 7.23
N ARG A 727 17.59 19.61 7.14
CA ARG A 727 16.43 20.50 7.11
C ARG A 727 15.49 20.19 5.94
N GLU A 728 16.02 19.92 4.75
CA GLU A 728 15.20 19.58 3.57
C GLU A 728 14.55 18.20 3.71
N VAL A 729 15.24 17.24 4.34
CA VAL A 729 14.65 15.93 4.65
C VAL A 729 13.43 16.13 5.55
N VAL A 730 13.59 16.84 6.67
CA VAL A 730 12.49 17.11 7.61
C VAL A 730 11.36 17.91 6.95
N ARG A 731 11.70 18.94 6.15
CA ARG A 731 10.73 19.73 5.38
C ARG A 731 9.92 18.84 4.44
N THR A 732 10.57 17.91 3.74
CA THR A 732 9.91 16.97 2.81
C THR A 732 8.91 16.07 3.54
N LEU A 733 9.30 15.50 4.68
CA LEU A 733 8.42 14.66 5.50
C LEU A 733 7.20 15.47 5.99
N LEU A 734 7.44 16.67 6.52
CA LEU A 734 6.36 17.51 7.06
C LEU A 734 5.43 18.05 5.96
N ALA A 735 5.98 18.48 4.82
CA ALA A 735 5.21 18.95 3.68
C ALA A 735 4.29 17.87 3.12
N PHE A 736 4.77 16.62 3.06
CA PHE A 736 3.93 15.48 2.71
C PHE A 736 2.75 15.34 3.67
N ASN A 737 3.00 15.27 4.99
CA ASN A 737 1.91 15.15 5.97
C ASN A 737 0.93 16.34 5.94
N ALA A 738 1.42 17.55 5.67
CA ALA A 738 0.58 18.74 5.55
C ALA A 738 -0.35 18.65 4.32
N ALA A 739 0.16 18.16 3.18
CA ALA A 739 -0.62 17.94 1.97
C ALA A 739 -1.66 16.82 2.14
N GLU A 740 -1.31 15.80 2.93
CA GLU A 740 -2.14 14.60 3.16
C GLU A 740 -3.14 14.74 4.32
N SER A 741 -3.22 15.92 4.94
CA SER A 741 -4.20 16.18 5.99
C SER A 741 -5.64 16.06 5.45
N CYS A 742 -6.47 15.23 6.09
CA CYS A 742 -7.91 15.15 5.75
C CYS A 742 -8.72 16.42 6.06
N GLY A 743 -8.09 17.41 6.73
CA GLY A 743 -8.69 18.71 7.05
C GLY A 743 -9.68 18.72 8.23
N LYS A 744 -9.89 17.59 8.94
CA LYS A 744 -10.92 17.47 9.98
C LYS A 744 -10.60 18.25 11.26
N CYS A 745 -9.40 18.08 11.83
CA CYS A 745 -9.02 18.75 13.08
C CYS A 745 -8.16 19.99 12.81
N THR A 746 -8.47 21.07 13.51
CA THR A 746 -7.73 22.35 13.46
C THR A 746 -6.22 22.20 13.68
N PRO A 747 -5.73 21.49 14.73
CA PRO A 747 -4.29 21.37 14.96
C PRO A 747 -3.56 20.78 13.75
N CYS A 748 -4.05 19.70 13.15
CA CYS A 748 -3.43 19.11 11.97
C CYS A 748 -3.58 20.00 10.72
N ARG A 749 -4.82 20.41 10.38
CA ARG A 749 -5.12 21.16 9.15
C ARG A 749 -4.36 22.47 9.06
N GLU A 750 -4.33 23.20 10.17
CA GLU A 750 -3.82 24.57 10.20
C GLU A 750 -2.42 24.64 10.82
N GLY A 751 -2.09 23.71 11.72
CA GLY A 751 -0.81 23.69 12.40
C GLY A 751 0.31 23.13 11.53
N LEU A 752 0.09 22.08 10.73
CA LEU A 752 1.17 21.51 9.92
C LEU A 752 1.74 22.49 8.89
N PRO A 753 0.93 23.26 8.12
CA PRO A 753 1.47 24.28 7.21
C PRO A 753 2.23 25.40 7.94
N ARG A 754 1.82 25.75 9.16
CA ARG A 754 2.51 26.77 9.98
C ARG A 754 3.81 26.24 10.55
N LEU A 755 3.82 24.99 11.02
CA LEU A 755 5.04 24.33 11.47
C LEU A 755 6.05 24.19 10.33
N LEU A 756 5.56 23.95 9.10
CA LEU A 756 6.38 23.93 7.90
C LEU A 756 7.02 25.28 7.62
N ALA A 757 6.26 26.38 7.70
CA ALA A 757 6.80 27.73 7.55
C ALA A 757 7.87 28.06 8.60
N LEU A 758 7.66 27.63 9.86
CA LEU A 758 8.63 27.84 10.94
C LEU A 758 9.98 27.12 10.71
N LEU A 759 10.05 26.08 9.86
CA LEU A 759 11.31 25.42 9.53
C LEU A 759 12.30 26.36 8.81
N ASP A 760 11.78 27.34 8.07
CA ASP A 760 12.61 28.31 7.34
C ASP A 760 13.28 29.29 8.32
N GLU A 761 12.64 29.53 9.46
CA GLU A 761 13.01 30.53 10.47
C GLU A 761 13.79 29.94 11.67
N LEU A 762 14.04 28.63 11.72
CA LEU A 762 14.66 27.94 12.87
C LEU A 762 16.01 28.51 13.35
N GLY A 763 16.68 29.34 12.55
CA GLY A 763 17.89 30.06 13.01
C GLY A 763 17.62 31.04 14.17
N ALA A 764 16.38 31.46 14.38
CA ALA A 764 15.96 32.33 15.49
C ALA A 764 15.45 31.52 16.71
N PRO A 765 15.92 31.80 17.94
CA PRO A 765 15.46 31.10 19.15
C PRO A 765 13.94 31.12 19.35
N GLU A 766 13.29 32.23 19.01
CA GLU A 766 11.85 32.41 19.13
C GLU A 766 11.07 31.49 18.18
N ALA A 767 11.59 31.31 16.96
CA ALA A 767 11.01 30.43 15.95
C ALA A 767 11.15 28.96 16.35
N GLU A 768 12.30 28.55 16.91
CA GLU A 768 12.47 27.19 17.44
C GLU A 768 11.50 26.92 18.60
N ALA A 769 11.39 27.85 19.55
CA ALA A 769 10.45 27.72 20.67
C ALA A 769 8.98 27.66 20.19
N ALA A 770 8.63 28.44 19.16
CA ALA A 770 7.31 28.39 18.54
C ALA A 770 7.07 27.05 17.83
N ALA A 771 8.06 26.54 17.09
CA ALA A 771 7.98 25.25 16.40
C ALA A 771 7.78 24.09 17.38
N ARG A 772 8.49 24.09 18.50
CA ARG A 772 8.34 23.08 19.57
C ARG A 772 6.93 23.10 20.17
N ARG A 773 6.46 24.28 20.62
CA ARG A 773 5.10 24.43 21.20
C ARG A 773 4.00 24.02 20.21
N LEU A 774 4.11 24.44 18.95
CA LEU A 774 3.15 24.10 17.92
C LEU A 774 3.20 22.60 17.60
N GLY A 775 4.39 22.02 17.46
CA GLY A 775 4.59 20.59 17.23
C GLY A 775 3.96 19.72 18.32
N GLU A 776 4.16 20.09 19.59
CA GLU A 776 3.54 19.42 20.75
C GLU A 776 2.01 19.56 20.73
N THR A 777 1.49 20.74 20.42
CA THR A 777 0.04 20.98 20.29
C THR A 777 -0.55 20.09 19.20
N ILE A 778 0.10 19.99 18.05
CA ILE A 778 -0.33 19.12 16.95
C ILE A 778 -0.30 17.66 17.39
N HIS A 779 0.77 17.24 18.06
CA HIS A 779 0.93 15.87 18.56
C HIS A 779 -0.19 15.47 19.52
N LEU A 780 -0.52 16.31 20.49
CA LEU A 780 -1.46 15.99 21.55
C LEU A 780 -2.93 16.18 21.15
N ALA A 781 -3.24 17.19 20.34
CA ALA A 781 -4.62 17.58 20.03
C ALA A 781 -5.16 17.02 18.71
N SER A 782 -4.36 16.25 17.96
CA SER A 782 -4.81 15.63 16.70
C SER A 782 -5.67 14.39 16.94
N LEU A 783 -6.73 14.25 16.13
CA LEU A 783 -7.70 13.14 16.25
C LEU A 783 -7.16 11.76 15.83
N CYS A 784 -6.15 11.72 14.96
CA CYS A 784 -5.64 10.49 14.37
C CYS A 784 -4.11 10.45 14.31
N GLY A 785 -3.59 9.26 13.97
CA GLY A 785 -2.15 8.97 13.94
C GLY A 785 -1.35 9.89 13.02
N LEU A 786 -1.90 10.35 11.89
CA LEU A 786 -1.19 11.27 10.98
C LEU A 786 -0.83 12.58 11.69
N GLY A 787 -1.82 13.25 12.28
CA GLY A 787 -1.57 14.50 13.00
C GLY A 787 -0.72 14.29 14.25
N GLN A 788 -0.87 13.14 14.93
CA GLN A 788 -0.04 12.81 16.09
C GLN A 788 1.44 12.58 15.68
N ALA A 789 1.69 11.91 14.56
CA ALA A 789 3.04 11.50 14.18
C ALA A 789 3.80 12.55 13.36
N ALA A 790 3.11 13.29 12.49
CA ALA A 790 3.72 14.30 11.61
C ALA A 790 4.68 15.30 12.29
N PRO A 791 4.36 15.92 13.45
CA PRO A 791 5.29 16.86 14.09
C PRO A 791 6.53 16.19 14.68
N LEU A 792 6.52 14.86 14.89
CA LEU A 792 7.66 14.15 15.49
C LEU A 792 8.91 14.21 14.60
N ALA A 793 8.75 14.30 13.28
CA ALA A 793 9.86 14.50 12.36
C ALA A 793 10.64 15.79 12.66
N VAL A 794 9.96 16.85 13.12
CA VAL A 794 10.59 18.12 13.52
C VAL A 794 11.12 18.03 14.94
N LEU A 795 10.29 17.60 15.89
CA LEU A 795 10.64 17.59 17.31
C LEU A 795 11.88 16.73 17.56
N ARG A 796 11.92 15.51 17.02
CA ARG A 796 13.06 14.61 17.17
C ARG A 796 14.30 15.11 16.44
N ALA A 797 14.11 15.69 15.26
CA ALA A 797 15.24 16.24 14.53
C ALA A 797 15.85 17.45 15.25
N LEU A 798 15.05 18.30 15.92
CA LEU A 798 15.57 19.40 16.74
C LEU A 798 16.36 18.88 17.95
N ASP A 799 15.91 17.79 18.58
CA ASP A 799 16.60 17.16 19.71
C ASP A 799 17.95 16.56 19.28
N ASP A 800 17.98 15.85 18.13
CA ASP A 800 19.15 15.08 17.70
C ASP A 800 20.10 15.85 16.76
N PHE A 801 19.59 16.84 16.02
CA PHE A 801 20.30 17.56 14.95
C PHE A 801 20.09 19.08 14.97
N GLY A 802 19.76 19.66 16.12
CA GLY A 802 19.48 21.10 16.27
C GLY A 802 20.46 22.04 15.53
N PRO A 803 21.80 21.88 15.70
CA PRO A 803 22.77 22.70 14.96
C PRO A 803 22.65 22.59 13.44
N ALA A 804 22.53 21.36 12.92
CA ALA A 804 22.39 21.11 11.48
C ALA A 804 21.09 21.70 10.93
N LEU A 805 20.00 21.61 11.70
CA LEU A 805 18.73 22.24 11.36
C LEU A 805 18.82 23.76 11.33
N ARG A 806 19.69 24.38 12.13
CA ARG A 806 19.92 25.84 12.13
C ARG A 806 20.84 26.33 11.01
N GLY A 807 21.34 25.42 10.17
CA GLY A 807 22.20 25.74 9.02
C GLY A 807 23.69 25.59 9.29
N ALA A 808 24.09 25.04 10.43
CA ALA A 808 25.46 24.55 10.59
C ALA A 808 25.67 23.30 9.71
N PRO A 809 26.88 23.05 9.17
CA PRO A 809 27.18 21.78 8.53
C PRO A 809 26.96 20.63 9.54
N ALA A 810 26.31 19.56 9.05
CA ALA A 810 25.94 18.37 9.82
C ALA A 810 27.11 17.41 10.03
#